data_AF-A0AAN7VKZ9-F1
#
_entry.id   AF-A0AAN7VKZ9-F1
#
_cell.length_a   1.000
_cell.length_b   1.000
_cell.length_c   1.000
_cell.angle_alpha   90.00
_cell.angle_beta   90.00
_cell.angle_gamma   90.00
#
_symmetry.space_group_name_H-M   'P 1'
#
loop_
_entity.id
_entity.type
_entity.pdbx_description
1 polymer ?
#
loop_
_entity_poly.entity_id
_entity_poly.type
_entity_poly.pdbx_seq_one_letter_code
_entity_poly.pdbx_strand_id
1 'polypeptide(L)'
;MNVALWNKTDQINLISEVNENILKIANIENHLYLLTVTHHLYHGIVEDIKGQQQQLQLQLYQDVQFKDIDSCQKYLYVIDLEGSVFKYNSDLQLLQEILLLNESKVCSHGHCAVKFKMKVESLAIGPFGNLFVTNNGQLWGSGNMPQVGINSTNPKRITFFDNRCTHCINVGSDFAIVVISKQVRSEDTDSDECDEDVFAPSCPHCTFVPSNMNDLSKMEHLDSSSTSSKNSLSTASLGCSRSLLEQSSESIDGNEKVAKNIIFRNTEAARDFLTRQFSWIKPTRIIKENVTNMASFVFEGVKTVGDKVVTLSRHVSGSSDNCDVLEMTEDVSLPRITSKDEFMWSLSQVTSERDNSDQGIQERCNTILRIGMNLLNCEVWTWGNIAHGQLGIGDGIKRERPMIITKLSNVGTRKVSVQGSHAGALTLDGRIYLWGRNDYNQVTIDSSVDQSSPKLFAINSEERFKDVACGLFQTAMLSSQLTLKYIGRQYKTDQSKVTNLYINNMTDNDVQSVNLKGQLLVSSQYLLLNKVGESNNFIEEFTKSEQEFLDDILHVQSNLIKTIIKKTGGSVDSLVYEQLTESYTELLYFTAANVQSLLDYSNGQIPDIDIAIFKYAEEHVYIYKKYLGAINDALSVGALAQISKLLDVSSNLYRMKWNGVSKKDKGSIEEIVKSALMLPLQRLKTYPSLVFKLIVNLQRESRLLDIHGKWNTIVEEQEHKQCEAEKTKEFWCNSGRIIEQFRTSGRRLIRESHKHPIQLQNAGRFSSHWFILLTDILVHVNGSTPHIHDLKSVWIDPPTEDNYSLNQICLKMPEETLVLYTLEAEQKAEWLQALTNAIKVALGLSNTVQLPIIRTAEYTFYKAGFYKDAKYNGRWSNGKMHGSGQLEWTDGRVYKGQFNNNQIHGFGRMELPSVGTFLSFIVFIIK
;
A
#
# COMPACT_ATOMS: atom_id res chain seq x y z
N MET A 1 -20.77 -32.06 -18.81
CA MET A 1 -21.80 -31.22 -18.12
C MET A 1 -21.17 -30.33 -17.04
N ASN A 2 -20.73 -29.13 -17.42
CA ASN A 2 -20.06 -28.19 -16.52
C ASN A 2 -21.01 -27.13 -15.93
N VAL A 3 -22.32 -27.39 -15.91
CA VAL A 3 -23.34 -26.42 -15.45
C VAL A 3 -24.46 -27.19 -14.74
N ALA A 4 -25.00 -26.61 -13.67
CA ALA A 4 -26.30 -26.97 -13.10
C ALA A 4 -27.19 -25.73 -13.01
N LEU A 5 -28.45 -25.85 -13.48
CA LEU A 5 -29.42 -24.76 -13.56
C LEU A 5 -30.71 -25.20 -12.85
N TRP A 6 -31.30 -24.30 -12.05
CA TRP A 6 -32.57 -24.51 -11.36
C TRP A 6 -33.55 -23.37 -11.61
N ASN A 7 -34.82 -23.71 -11.81
CA ASN A 7 -35.96 -22.79 -11.80
C ASN A 7 -36.62 -22.88 -10.43
N LYS A 8 -36.39 -21.86 -9.57
CA LYS A 8 -36.77 -21.84 -8.13
C LYS A 8 -36.14 -22.99 -7.31
N THR A 9 -36.69 -24.19 -7.43
CA THR A 9 -36.32 -25.46 -6.77
C THR A 9 -35.98 -26.57 -7.76
N ASP A 10 -36.46 -26.46 -9.00
CA ASP A 10 -36.55 -27.59 -9.91
C ASP A 10 -35.38 -27.56 -10.88
N GLN A 11 -34.60 -28.65 -10.95
CA GLN A 11 -33.42 -28.69 -11.80
C GLN A 11 -33.81 -28.82 -13.27
N ILE A 12 -33.30 -27.91 -14.11
CA ILE A 12 -33.43 -27.94 -15.56
C ILE A 12 -32.42 -28.94 -16.14
N ASN A 13 -32.88 -29.78 -17.07
CA ASN A 13 -32.03 -30.68 -17.82
C ASN A 13 -31.40 -29.95 -19.03
N LEU A 14 -30.07 -29.86 -19.04
CA LEU A 14 -29.29 -29.22 -20.11
C LEU A 14 -28.94 -30.26 -21.17
N ILE A 15 -29.46 -30.08 -22.38
CA ILE A 15 -29.25 -31.00 -23.52
C ILE A 15 -27.91 -30.70 -24.23
N SER A 16 -27.48 -29.43 -24.19
CA SER A 16 -26.26 -28.92 -24.82
C SER A 16 -25.10 -28.86 -23.82
N GLU A 17 -23.92 -29.34 -24.20
CA GLU A 17 -22.70 -29.15 -23.41
C GLU A 17 -22.11 -27.76 -23.63
N VAL A 18 -22.08 -26.95 -22.56
CA VAL A 18 -21.23 -25.75 -22.47
C VAL A 18 -19.94 -26.16 -21.77
N ASN A 19 -18.82 -26.00 -22.47
CA ASN A 19 -17.48 -26.37 -21.99
C ASN A 19 -16.72 -25.20 -21.36
N GLU A 20 -17.22 -23.97 -21.52
CA GLU A 20 -16.63 -22.74 -20.98
C GLU A 20 -17.20 -22.39 -19.59
N ASN A 21 -16.41 -21.66 -18.79
CA ASN A 21 -16.90 -21.09 -17.53
C ASN A 21 -17.89 -19.95 -17.78
N ILE A 22 -18.99 -19.90 -17.03
CA ILE A 22 -20.01 -18.85 -17.13
C ILE A 22 -19.69 -17.72 -16.15
N LEU A 23 -19.68 -16.48 -16.65
CA LEU A 23 -19.39 -15.23 -15.95
C LEU A 23 -20.64 -14.54 -15.40
N LYS A 24 -21.74 -14.51 -16.18
CA LYS A 24 -23.01 -13.86 -15.80
C LYS A 24 -24.22 -14.51 -16.50
N ILE A 25 -25.41 -14.34 -15.92
CA ILE A 25 -26.69 -14.88 -16.38
C ILE A 25 -27.73 -13.77 -16.46
N ALA A 26 -28.52 -13.76 -17.53
CA ALA A 26 -29.67 -12.88 -17.72
C ALA A 26 -30.88 -13.69 -18.24
N ASN A 27 -32.10 -13.24 -17.96
CA ASN A 27 -33.33 -13.89 -18.46
C ASN A 27 -34.41 -12.88 -18.86
N ILE A 28 -35.13 -13.18 -19.94
CA ILE A 28 -36.33 -12.46 -20.38
C ILE A 28 -37.43 -13.50 -20.53
N GLU A 29 -38.37 -13.51 -19.60
CA GLU A 29 -39.39 -14.57 -19.50
C GLU A 29 -38.70 -15.95 -19.51
N ASN A 30 -38.99 -16.81 -20.50
CA ASN A 30 -38.40 -18.14 -20.65
C ASN A 30 -37.09 -18.17 -21.49
N HIS A 31 -36.66 -17.03 -22.05
CA HIS A 31 -35.36 -16.93 -22.74
C HIS A 31 -34.24 -16.74 -21.72
N LEU A 32 -33.16 -17.52 -21.87
CA LEU A 32 -31.99 -17.48 -21.02
C LEU A 32 -30.76 -17.06 -21.83
N TYR A 33 -29.93 -16.19 -21.23
CA TYR A 33 -28.69 -15.69 -21.82
C TYR A 33 -27.55 -15.94 -20.83
N LEU A 34 -26.46 -16.52 -21.32
CA LEU A 34 -25.31 -16.93 -20.52
C LEU A 34 -24.04 -16.35 -21.16
N LEU A 35 -23.35 -15.46 -20.44
CA LEU A 35 -22.08 -14.89 -20.85
C LEU A 35 -20.93 -15.72 -20.26
N THR A 36 -19.96 -16.12 -21.06
CA THR A 36 -18.79 -16.89 -20.61
C THR A 36 -17.59 -16.00 -20.26
N VAL A 37 -16.61 -16.55 -19.53
CA VAL A 37 -15.38 -15.85 -19.14
C VAL A 37 -14.52 -15.48 -20.37
N THR A 38 -14.65 -16.23 -21.46
CA THR A 38 -14.11 -15.97 -22.80
C THR A 38 -14.96 -15.00 -23.63
N HIS A 39 -15.94 -14.34 -23.01
CA HIS A 39 -16.82 -13.32 -23.58
C HIS A 39 -17.89 -13.80 -24.58
N HIS A 40 -18.08 -15.11 -24.78
CA HIS A 40 -19.10 -15.63 -25.69
C HIS A 40 -20.50 -15.63 -25.08
N LEU A 41 -21.53 -15.37 -25.90
CA LEU A 41 -22.92 -15.34 -25.46
C LEU A 41 -23.67 -16.59 -25.95
N TYR A 42 -24.16 -17.40 -25.01
CA TYR A 42 -25.07 -18.51 -25.30
C TYR A 42 -26.52 -18.09 -25.04
N HIS A 43 -27.42 -18.47 -25.94
CA HIS A 43 -28.87 -18.25 -25.86
C HIS A 43 -29.60 -19.58 -25.83
N GLY A 44 -30.71 -19.66 -25.10
CA GLY A 44 -31.62 -20.80 -25.15
C GLY A 44 -33.01 -20.46 -24.63
N ILE A 45 -33.95 -21.37 -24.84
CA ILE A 45 -35.34 -21.25 -24.37
C ILE A 45 -35.61 -22.42 -23.42
N VAL A 46 -36.21 -22.13 -22.27
CA VAL A 46 -36.64 -23.16 -21.32
C VAL A 46 -38.03 -23.66 -21.72
N GLU A 47 -38.12 -24.94 -22.09
CA GLU A 47 -39.37 -25.58 -22.54
C GLU A 47 -40.07 -26.35 -21.40
N ASP A 48 -41.30 -25.94 -21.10
CA ASP A 48 -42.20 -26.57 -20.12
C ASP A 48 -42.96 -27.76 -20.73
N ILE A 49 -42.26 -28.89 -20.89
CA ILE A 49 -42.88 -30.15 -21.31
C ILE A 49 -43.75 -30.70 -20.17
N LYS A 50 -45.08 -30.57 -20.29
CA LYS A 50 -46.06 -30.98 -19.27
C LYS A 50 -45.87 -32.43 -18.83
N GLY A 51 -45.41 -32.63 -17.59
CA GLY A 51 -45.19 -33.95 -17.00
C GLY A 51 -43.77 -34.51 -17.12
N GLN A 52 -42.80 -33.71 -17.61
CA GLN A 52 -41.37 -34.05 -17.61
C GLN A 52 -40.55 -32.94 -16.93
N GLN A 53 -39.25 -33.18 -16.71
CA GLN A 53 -38.33 -32.13 -16.27
C GLN A 53 -38.19 -31.06 -17.37
N GLN A 54 -38.09 -29.79 -16.96
CA GLN A 54 -37.80 -28.67 -17.87
C GLN A 54 -36.53 -28.94 -18.67
N GLN A 55 -36.57 -28.67 -19.97
CA GLN A 55 -35.45 -28.87 -20.88
C GLN A 55 -34.91 -27.52 -21.39
N LEU A 56 -33.60 -27.46 -21.57
CA LEU A 56 -32.91 -26.31 -22.13
C LEU A 56 -31.85 -26.77 -23.13
N GLN A 57 -31.98 -26.29 -24.37
CA GLN A 57 -30.94 -26.34 -25.38
C GLN A 57 -30.34 -24.94 -25.53
N LEU A 58 -29.02 -24.84 -25.37
CA LEU A 58 -28.26 -23.62 -25.62
C LEU A 58 -27.62 -23.66 -27.00
N GLN A 59 -27.55 -22.50 -27.64
CA GLN A 59 -26.86 -22.25 -28.90
C GLN A 59 -25.95 -21.03 -28.74
N LEU A 60 -24.79 -21.04 -29.40
CA LEU A 60 -23.87 -19.89 -29.41
C LEU A 60 -24.49 -18.77 -30.28
N TYR A 61 -24.75 -17.60 -29.70
CA TYR A 61 -25.28 -16.46 -30.43
C TYR A 61 -24.16 -15.71 -31.13
N GLN A 62 -23.87 -16.16 -32.36
CA GLN A 62 -22.82 -15.60 -33.24
C GLN A 62 -21.41 -15.71 -32.64
N ASP A 63 -20.38 -15.48 -33.46
CA ASP A 63 -18.98 -15.51 -33.00
C ASP A 63 -18.57 -14.10 -32.52
N VAL A 64 -19.39 -13.53 -31.62
CA VAL A 64 -19.29 -12.13 -31.16
C VAL A 64 -19.06 -12.11 -29.65
N GLN A 65 -18.07 -11.31 -29.23
CA GLN A 65 -17.63 -11.24 -27.84
C GLN A 65 -18.15 -9.99 -27.13
N PHE A 66 -18.62 -10.18 -25.89
CA PHE A 66 -19.27 -9.17 -25.07
C PHE A 66 -18.65 -9.06 -23.67
N LYS A 67 -18.54 -7.85 -23.12
CA LYS A 67 -17.91 -7.59 -21.81
C LYS A 67 -18.83 -7.91 -20.64
N ASP A 68 -20.11 -7.52 -20.72
CA ASP A 68 -21.11 -7.69 -19.66
C ASP A 68 -22.53 -7.77 -20.23
N ILE A 69 -23.47 -8.41 -19.51
CA ILE A 69 -24.89 -8.53 -19.86
C ILE A 69 -25.81 -8.29 -18.66
N ASP A 70 -27.02 -7.77 -18.86
CA ASP A 70 -28.10 -7.82 -17.85
C ASP A 70 -29.48 -7.69 -18.52
N SER A 71 -30.55 -8.08 -17.84
CA SER A 71 -31.92 -8.02 -18.40
C SER A 71 -32.94 -7.31 -17.52
N CYS A 72 -33.69 -6.41 -18.16
CA CYS A 72 -35.00 -6.02 -17.67
C CYS A 72 -36.05 -7.03 -18.18
N GLN A 73 -37.25 -7.05 -17.58
CA GLN A 73 -38.35 -7.98 -17.93
C GLN A 73 -38.74 -8.06 -19.42
N LYS A 74 -38.28 -7.11 -20.26
CA LYS A 74 -38.62 -7.02 -21.69
C LYS A 74 -37.41 -6.86 -22.62
N TYR A 75 -36.20 -6.63 -22.09
CA TYR A 75 -35.05 -6.18 -22.88
C TYR A 75 -33.74 -6.68 -22.30
N LEU A 76 -32.86 -7.17 -23.17
CA LEU A 76 -31.48 -7.53 -22.83
C LEU A 76 -30.61 -6.31 -23.10
N TYR A 77 -29.65 -6.05 -22.22
CA TYR A 77 -28.63 -5.03 -22.40
C TYR A 77 -27.27 -5.70 -22.36
N VAL A 78 -26.39 -5.27 -23.27
CA VAL A 78 -25.12 -5.94 -23.56
C VAL A 78 -24.04 -4.88 -23.77
N ILE A 79 -22.83 -5.13 -23.29
CA ILE A 79 -21.65 -4.29 -23.55
C ILE A 79 -20.71 -5.04 -24.50
N ASP A 80 -20.20 -4.38 -25.54
CA ASP A 80 -19.16 -4.94 -26.42
C ASP A 80 -17.76 -4.89 -25.77
N LEU A 81 -16.71 -5.33 -26.47
CA LEU A 81 -15.34 -5.20 -25.98
C LEU A 81 -14.78 -3.76 -26.06
N GLU A 82 -15.44 -2.85 -26.78
CA GLU A 82 -15.01 -1.45 -26.90
C GLU A 82 -15.55 -0.56 -25.76
N GLY A 83 -16.62 -0.97 -25.09
CA GLY A 83 -17.34 -0.25 -24.04
C GLY A 83 -18.66 0.41 -24.49
N SER A 84 -19.21 0.05 -25.66
CA SER A 84 -20.53 0.49 -26.12
C SER A 84 -21.65 -0.30 -25.44
N VAL A 85 -22.78 0.35 -25.14
CA VAL A 85 -23.97 -0.31 -24.58
C VAL A 85 -25.02 -0.50 -25.67
N PHE A 86 -25.47 -1.73 -25.88
CA PHE A 86 -26.52 -2.10 -26.82
C PHE A 86 -27.75 -2.67 -26.10
N LYS A 87 -28.92 -2.48 -26.70
CA LYS A 87 -30.21 -2.95 -26.19
C LYS A 87 -30.90 -3.84 -27.22
N TYR A 88 -31.30 -5.03 -26.81
CA TYR A 88 -31.89 -6.08 -27.64
C TYR A 88 -33.30 -6.50 -27.16
N ASN A 89 -34.08 -7.10 -28.06
CA ASN A 89 -35.33 -7.81 -27.74
C ASN A 89 -35.07 -9.26 -27.27
N SER A 90 -36.12 -9.99 -26.86
CA SER A 90 -36.10 -11.44 -26.59
C SER A 90 -35.41 -12.25 -27.71
N ASP A 91 -35.70 -11.91 -28.96
CA ASP A 91 -35.26 -12.61 -30.16
C ASP A 91 -33.86 -12.14 -30.64
N LEU A 92 -33.11 -11.46 -29.77
CA LEU A 92 -31.78 -10.90 -30.02
C LEU A 92 -31.69 -10.00 -31.26
N GLN A 93 -32.78 -9.32 -31.58
CA GLN A 93 -32.81 -8.20 -32.52
C GLN A 93 -32.36 -6.91 -31.82
N LEU A 94 -31.40 -6.19 -32.42
CA LEU A 94 -30.90 -4.93 -31.89
C LEU A 94 -31.98 -3.84 -32.01
N LEU A 95 -32.31 -3.20 -30.89
CA LEU A 95 -33.30 -2.13 -30.81
C LEU A 95 -32.67 -0.74 -30.79
N GLN A 96 -31.56 -0.57 -30.06
CA GLN A 96 -30.95 0.74 -29.82
C GLN A 96 -29.50 0.61 -29.31
N GLU A 97 -28.60 1.49 -29.77
CA GLU A 97 -27.33 1.81 -29.09
C GLU A 97 -27.57 2.93 -28.05
N ILE A 98 -27.00 2.77 -26.86
CA ILE A 98 -27.14 3.70 -25.74
C ILE A 98 -25.82 4.46 -25.57
N LEU A 99 -25.80 5.69 -26.08
CA LEU A 99 -24.63 6.57 -26.05
C LEU A 99 -24.52 7.30 -24.71
N LEU A 100 -23.51 6.94 -23.91
CA LEU A 100 -23.07 7.74 -22.76
C LEU A 100 -22.13 8.84 -23.27
N LEU A 101 -22.68 10.03 -23.51
CA LEU A 101 -21.91 11.19 -23.95
C LEU A 101 -21.57 12.07 -22.74
N ASN A 102 -20.29 12.36 -22.53
CA ASN A 102 -19.86 13.22 -21.44
C ASN A 102 -20.48 14.63 -21.57
N GLU A 103 -20.62 15.33 -20.44
CA GLU A 103 -21.13 16.70 -20.43
C GLU A 103 -20.18 17.60 -21.23
N SER A 104 -20.73 18.35 -22.19
CA SER A 104 -19.96 19.27 -23.00
C SER A 104 -19.57 20.48 -22.15
N LYS A 105 -18.42 20.39 -21.47
CA LYS A 105 -17.77 21.56 -20.88
C LYS A 105 -17.69 22.66 -21.94
N VAL A 106 -18.09 23.87 -21.57
CA VAL A 106 -18.09 25.05 -22.43
C VAL A 106 -16.93 25.95 -22.00
N CYS A 107 -16.12 26.44 -22.94
CA CYS A 107 -15.07 27.39 -22.60
C CYS A 107 -15.65 28.77 -22.24
N SER A 108 -14.84 29.61 -21.60
CA SER A 108 -15.15 31.02 -21.32
C SER A 108 -15.56 31.83 -22.57
N HIS A 109 -15.11 31.40 -23.76
CA HIS A 109 -15.49 31.94 -25.07
C HIS A 109 -16.76 31.29 -25.68
N GLY A 110 -17.58 30.60 -24.90
CA GLY A 110 -18.90 30.08 -25.31
C GLY A 110 -18.89 28.89 -26.27
N HIS A 111 -17.73 28.28 -26.56
CA HIS A 111 -17.61 27.11 -27.44
C HIS A 111 -17.66 25.81 -26.63
N CYS A 112 -18.51 24.87 -27.06
CA CYS A 112 -18.57 23.54 -26.47
C CYS A 112 -17.39 22.68 -26.91
N ALA A 113 -16.74 22.00 -25.96
CA ALA A 113 -15.88 20.86 -26.27
C ALA A 113 -16.67 19.72 -26.93
N VAL A 114 -16.00 18.92 -27.77
CA VAL A 114 -16.61 17.77 -28.44
C VAL A 114 -17.07 16.74 -27.40
N LYS A 115 -18.29 16.20 -27.56
CA LYS A 115 -18.81 15.16 -26.67
C LYS A 115 -18.19 13.80 -27.01
N PHE A 116 -17.26 13.35 -26.19
CA PHE A 116 -16.69 12.01 -26.29
C PHE A 116 -17.65 10.94 -25.74
N LYS A 117 -17.64 9.76 -26.37
CA LYS A 117 -18.36 8.55 -25.91
C LYS A 117 -17.58 7.94 -24.75
N MET A 118 -18.21 7.81 -23.58
CA MET A 118 -17.64 7.14 -22.42
C MET A 118 -17.71 5.61 -22.62
N LYS A 119 -16.61 4.91 -22.30
CA LYS A 119 -16.58 3.45 -22.29
C LYS A 119 -17.23 2.92 -21.02
N VAL A 120 -18.19 2.00 -21.16
CA VAL A 120 -18.86 1.34 -20.04
C VAL A 120 -18.16 0.02 -19.71
N GLU A 121 -18.06 -0.26 -18.41
CA GLU A 121 -17.36 -1.42 -17.86
C GLU A 121 -18.33 -2.49 -17.34
N SER A 122 -19.37 -2.07 -16.63
CA SER A 122 -20.41 -2.97 -16.09
C SER A 122 -21.77 -2.29 -16.05
N LEU A 123 -22.83 -3.10 -16.05
CA LEU A 123 -24.21 -2.67 -15.90
C LEU A 123 -24.98 -3.46 -14.83
N ALA A 124 -25.96 -2.79 -14.23
CA ALA A 124 -27.00 -3.40 -13.40
C ALA A 124 -28.35 -2.78 -13.73
N ILE A 125 -29.33 -3.61 -14.06
CA ILE A 125 -30.61 -3.19 -14.61
C ILE A 125 -31.75 -3.89 -13.88
N GLY A 126 -32.69 -3.09 -13.37
CA GLY A 126 -33.86 -3.59 -12.67
C GLY A 126 -35.12 -2.79 -12.98
N PRO A 127 -36.30 -3.23 -12.51
CA PRO A 127 -37.55 -2.49 -12.67
C PRO A 127 -37.52 -1.05 -12.12
N PHE A 128 -36.64 -0.76 -11.15
CA PHE A 128 -36.46 0.56 -10.56
C PHE A 128 -35.66 1.53 -11.46
N GLY A 129 -34.75 1.04 -12.30
CA GLY A 129 -33.89 1.86 -13.15
C GLY A 129 -32.69 1.10 -13.72
N ASN A 130 -31.89 1.79 -14.52
CA ASN A 130 -30.66 1.26 -15.12
C ASN A 130 -29.46 2.02 -14.55
N LEU A 131 -28.42 1.30 -14.12
CA LEU A 131 -27.13 1.87 -13.72
C LEU A 131 -26.00 1.33 -14.60
N PHE A 132 -25.03 2.20 -14.87
CA PHE A 132 -23.86 1.93 -15.71
C PHE A 132 -22.61 2.48 -15.01
N VAL A 133 -21.53 1.70 -14.96
CA VAL A 133 -20.21 2.17 -14.47
C VAL A 133 -19.29 2.36 -15.67
N THR A 134 -18.66 3.51 -15.77
CA THR A 134 -17.61 3.76 -16.80
C THR A 134 -16.27 3.19 -16.36
N ASN A 135 -15.37 2.97 -17.32
CA ASN A 135 -13.97 2.57 -17.08
C ASN A 135 -13.21 3.51 -16.12
N ASN A 136 -13.66 4.75 -15.95
CA ASN A 136 -13.09 5.73 -15.00
C ASN A 136 -13.74 5.65 -13.60
N GLY A 137 -14.50 4.58 -13.30
CA GLY A 137 -15.20 4.38 -12.02
C GLY A 137 -16.44 5.26 -11.80
N GLN A 138 -16.77 6.16 -12.73
CA GLN A 138 -17.92 7.07 -12.59
C GLN A 138 -19.24 6.32 -12.75
N LEU A 139 -20.21 6.64 -11.89
CA LEU A 139 -21.56 6.09 -11.95
C LEU A 139 -22.47 6.95 -12.85
N TRP A 140 -23.21 6.28 -13.72
CA TRP A 140 -24.24 6.83 -14.60
C TRP A 140 -25.54 6.06 -14.44
N GLY A 141 -26.67 6.67 -14.81
CA GLY A 141 -27.96 5.96 -14.79
C GLY A 141 -29.05 6.58 -15.66
N SER A 142 -30.09 5.79 -15.92
CA SER A 142 -31.33 6.20 -16.62
C SER A 142 -32.57 5.57 -15.97
N GLY A 143 -33.73 6.20 -16.18
CA GLY A 143 -35.01 5.80 -15.58
C GLY A 143 -35.61 6.92 -14.72
N ASN A 144 -36.27 6.54 -13.63
CA ASN A 144 -36.97 7.43 -12.71
C ASN A 144 -36.47 7.20 -11.27
N MET A 145 -35.27 7.70 -10.99
CA MET A 145 -34.58 7.64 -9.70
C MET A 145 -34.39 9.06 -9.16
N PRO A 146 -35.46 9.72 -8.69
CA PRO A 146 -35.43 11.13 -8.29
C PRO A 146 -34.50 11.42 -7.11
N GLN A 147 -34.24 10.42 -6.24
CA GLN A 147 -33.27 10.53 -5.14
C GLN A 147 -31.85 10.84 -5.63
N VAL A 148 -31.57 10.57 -6.91
CA VAL A 148 -30.27 10.73 -7.56
C VAL A 148 -30.32 11.78 -8.68
N GLY A 149 -31.44 12.50 -8.82
CA GLY A 149 -31.65 13.52 -9.87
C GLY A 149 -31.89 12.96 -11.29
N ILE A 150 -32.08 11.65 -11.45
CA ILE A 150 -32.31 11.02 -12.76
C ILE A 150 -33.80 10.81 -13.00
N ASN A 151 -34.40 11.68 -13.81
CA ASN A 151 -35.76 11.53 -14.34
C ASN A 151 -35.75 11.51 -15.88
N SER A 152 -34.85 10.73 -16.50
CA SER A 152 -34.69 10.66 -17.96
C SER A 152 -34.38 9.26 -18.48
N THR A 153 -34.94 8.94 -19.66
CA THR A 153 -34.67 7.71 -20.42
C THR A 153 -33.24 7.64 -20.95
N ASN A 154 -32.65 8.79 -21.31
CA ASN A 154 -31.25 8.89 -21.68
C ASN A 154 -30.36 8.87 -20.42
N PRO A 155 -29.19 8.21 -20.46
CA PRO A 155 -28.28 8.13 -19.32
C PRO A 155 -27.67 9.50 -18.98
N LYS A 156 -27.45 9.73 -17.68
CA LYS A 156 -26.76 10.91 -17.13
C LYS A 156 -25.75 10.50 -16.05
N ARG A 157 -24.69 11.30 -15.86
CA ARG A 157 -23.73 11.12 -14.75
C ARG A 157 -24.40 11.41 -13.41
N ILE A 158 -24.05 10.63 -12.39
CA ILE A 158 -24.53 10.82 -11.02
C ILE A 158 -23.51 11.69 -10.27
N THR A 159 -23.73 13.00 -10.29
CA THR A 159 -22.81 13.99 -9.67
C THR A 159 -22.68 13.86 -8.16
N PHE A 160 -23.69 13.26 -7.49
CA PHE A 160 -23.64 12.96 -6.05
C PHE A 160 -22.46 12.05 -5.64
N PHE A 161 -21.90 11.27 -6.58
CA PHE A 161 -20.75 10.40 -6.35
C PHE A 161 -19.49 10.84 -7.13
N ASP A 162 -19.39 12.10 -7.56
CA ASP A 162 -18.15 12.63 -8.14
C ASP A 162 -16.97 12.55 -7.15
N ASN A 163 -15.74 12.39 -7.66
CA ASN A 163 -14.50 12.07 -6.91
C ASN A 163 -14.53 10.73 -6.13
N ARG A 164 -15.39 9.77 -6.52
CA ARG A 164 -15.46 8.42 -5.95
C ARG A 164 -15.36 7.36 -7.04
N CYS A 165 -14.77 6.22 -6.71
CA CYS A 165 -14.71 5.07 -7.62
C CYS A 165 -15.84 4.09 -7.30
N THR A 166 -16.56 3.62 -8.30
CA THR A 166 -17.62 2.63 -8.14
C THR A 166 -17.10 1.22 -8.40
N HIS A 167 -17.21 0.34 -7.39
CA HIS A 167 -16.69 -1.03 -7.47
C HIS A 167 -17.76 -2.05 -7.90
N CYS A 168 -18.97 -1.95 -7.37
CA CYS A 168 -20.09 -2.78 -7.81
C CYS A 168 -21.45 -2.10 -7.65
N ILE A 169 -22.36 -2.39 -8.57
CA ILE A 169 -23.72 -1.84 -8.68
C ILE A 169 -24.74 -2.97 -8.68
N ASN A 170 -25.91 -2.76 -8.08
CA ASN A 170 -27.03 -3.69 -8.19
C ASN A 170 -28.38 -2.95 -8.04
N VAL A 171 -29.38 -3.31 -8.85
CA VAL A 171 -30.69 -2.65 -8.91
C VAL A 171 -31.81 -3.68 -8.74
N GLY A 172 -32.55 -3.55 -7.65
CA GLY A 172 -33.70 -4.39 -7.34
C GLY A 172 -35.00 -3.93 -8.01
N SER A 173 -36.11 -4.42 -7.46
CA SER A 173 -37.45 -4.09 -7.98
C SER A 173 -37.92 -2.67 -7.61
N ASP A 174 -37.52 -2.15 -6.45
CA ASP A 174 -37.95 -0.82 -5.96
C ASP A 174 -36.85 0.02 -5.27
N PHE A 175 -35.59 -0.41 -5.38
CA PHE A 175 -34.41 0.25 -4.79
C PHE A 175 -33.11 -0.18 -5.48
N ALA A 176 -32.03 0.57 -5.26
CA ALA A 176 -30.68 0.25 -5.73
C ALA A 176 -29.66 0.32 -4.59
N ILE A 177 -28.57 -0.44 -4.74
CA ILE A 177 -27.40 -0.43 -3.85
C ILE A 177 -26.13 -0.35 -4.71
N VAL A 178 -25.17 0.45 -4.25
CA VAL A 178 -23.87 0.64 -4.89
C VAL A 178 -22.76 0.64 -3.84
N VAL A 179 -21.64 0.00 -4.15
CA VAL A 179 -20.43 0.02 -3.32
C VAL A 179 -19.39 0.92 -3.98
N ILE A 180 -18.91 1.91 -3.24
CA ILE A 180 -17.95 2.91 -3.73
C ILE A 180 -16.78 3.09 -2.77
N SER A 181 -15.60 3.41 -3.28
CA SER A 181 -14.47 3.91 -2.49
C SER A 181 -14.25 5.41 -2.77
N LYS A 182 -13.62 6.11 -1.83
CA LYS A 182 -13.10 7.46 -2.07
C LYS A 182 -11.85 7.35 -2.92
N GLN A 183 -11.73 8.16 -3.98
CA GLN A 183 -10.44 8.30 -4.65
C GLN A 183 -9.48 9.05 -3.73
N VAL A 184 -8.48 8.35 -3.22
CA VAL A 184 -7.27 9.00 -2.71
C VAL A 184 -6.54 9.57 -3.92
N ARG A 185 -6.66 10.89 -4.12
CA ARG A 185 -5.71 11.67 -4.92
C ARG A 185 -4.34 11.55 -4.24
N SER A 186 -3.28 11.47 -5.03
CA SER A 186 -1.93 11.74 -4.50
C SER A 186 -1.89 13.18 -3.99
N GLU A 187 -1.29 13.40 -2.84
CA GLU A 187 -0.97 14.74 -2.34
C GLU A 187 0.17 15.36 -3.20
N ASP A 188 0.60 16.58 -2.89
CA ASP A 188 1.52 17.41 -3.69
C ASP A 188 0.94 17.96 -5.03
N THR A 189 -0.34 18.37 -5.02
CA THR A 189 -0.78 19.55 -5.80
C THR A 189 -1.82 20.36 -5.01
N ASP A 190 -1.36 21.39 -4.29
CA ASP A 190 -2.21 22.43 -3.70
C ASP A 190 -2.78 23.36 -4.79
N SER A 191 -3.70 22.80 -5.58
CA SER A 191 -4.59 23.56 -6.46
C SER A 191 -6.02 23.47 -5.90
N ASP A 192 -6.26 24.23 -4.82
CA ASP A 192 -7.60 24.55 -4.32
C ASP A 192 -8.46 25.09 -5.48
N GLU A 193 -9.51 24.35 -5.83
CA GLU A 193 -10.59 24.72 -6.77
C GLU A 193 -10.17 25.62 -7.95
N CYS A 194 -9.05 25.28 -8.62
CA CYS A 194 -8.81 25.75 -9.97
C CYS A 194 -9.92 25.17 -10.86
N ASP A 195 -10.87 26.01 -11.28
CA ASP A 195 -11.69 25.75 -12.45
C ASP A 195 -10.75 25.34 -13.60
N GLU A 196 -10.81 24.08 -14.03
CA GLU A 196 -10.00 23.58 -15.14
C GLU A 196 -10.35 24.40 -16.39
N ASP A 197 -9.49 25.36 -16.76
CA ASP A 197 -9.68 26.23 -17.93
C ASP A 197 -10.01 25.38 -19.14
N VAL A 198 -11.26 25.45 -19.59
CA VAL A 198 -11.80 24.48 -20.54
C VAL A 198 -11.33 24.84 -21.93
N PHE A 199 -10.16 24.36 -22.32
CA PHE A 199 -9.65 24.49 -23.68
C PHE A 199 -10.49 23.65 -24.64
N ALA A 200 -11.57 24.23 -25.17
CA ALA A 200 -12.38 23.62 -26.21
C ALA A 200 -11.57 23.61 -27.53
N PRO A 201 -11.22 22.45 -28.11
CA PRO A 201 -10.39 22.38 -29.33
C PRO A 201 -11.12 22.91 -30.58
N SER A 202 -12.44 23.10 -30.47
CA SER A 202 -13.31 23.78 -31.42
C SER A 202 -13.23 25.31 -31.37
N CYS A 203 -12.55 25.90 -30.37
CA CYS A 203 -12.49 27.34 -30.16
C CYS A 203 -11.15 27.93 -30.63
N PRO A 204 -11.13 28.89 -31.58
CA PRO A 204 -9.90 29.48 -32.09
C PRO A 204 -9.13 30.30 -31.04
N HIS A 205 -9.75 30.69 -29.93
CA HIS A 205 -9.07 31.34 -28.80
C HIS A 205 -8.52 30.35 -27.75
N CYS A 206 -8.90 29.07 -27.79
CA CYS A 206 -8.37 28.04 -26.89
C CYS A 206 -7.26 27.19 -27.51
N THR A 207 -7.12 27.19 -28.84
CA THR A 207 -6.09 26.41 -29.55
C THR A 207 -4.77 27.15 -29.72
N PHE A 208 -4.74 28.48 -29.54
CA PHE A 208 -3.51 29.28 -29.55
C PHE A 208 -2.85 29.32 -28.16
N VAL A 209 -2.12 28.26 -27.83
CA VAL A 209 -1.08 28.30 -26.77
C VAL A 209 0.23 28.76 -27.42
N PRO A 210 0.83 29.90 -27.05
CA PRO A 210 2.08 30.36 -27.65
C PRO A 210 3.26 29.48 -27.23
N SER A 211 3.72 28.62 -28.13
CA SER A 211 4.88 27.75 -27.91
C SER A 211 6.21 28.52 -28.03
N ASN A 212 6.51 29.38 -27.05
CA ASN A 212 7.86 29.85 -26.68
C ASN A 212 7.81 30.74 -25.43
N MET A 213 7.89 30.15 -24.23
CA MET A 213 8.24 30.89 -23.00
C MET A 213 9.76 30.94 -22.84
N ASN A 214 10.40 31.78 -23.65
CA ASN A 214 11.82 32.09 -23.52
C ASN A 214 12.14 33.45 -24.16
N ASP A 215 11.61 34.53 -23.58
CA ASP A 215 12.38 35.79 -23.46
C ASP A 215 11.77 36.75 -22.44
N LEU A 216 12.56 37.10 -21.43
CA LEU A 216 12.17 37.98 -20.33
C LEU A 216 12.90 39.32 -20.47
N SER A 217 12.41 40.23 -21.32
CA SER A 217 12.63 41.68 -21.11
C SER A 217 11.79 42.60 -22.00
N LYS A 218 10.89 43.36 -21.37
CA LYS A 218 11.05 44.81 -21.21
C LYS A 218 10.03 45.36 -20.21
N MET A 219 10.52 45.87 -19.10
CA MET A 219 9.74 46.76 -18.23
C MET A 219 9.84 48.17 -18.79
N GLU A 220 8.77 48.95 -18.65
CA GLU A 220 8.91 50.35 -18.27
C GLU A 220 7.83 50.69 -17.23
N HIS A 221 8.15 51.59 -16.32
CA HIS A 221 7.38 51.86 -15.09
C HIS A 221 6.38 53.01 -15.27
N LEU A 222 5.52 53.17 -14.25
CA LEU A 222 5.13 54.43 -13.56
C LEU A 222 3.59 54.46 -13.29
N ASP A 223 3.09 54.75 -12.08
CA ASP A 223 3.74 54.81 -10.76
C ASP A 223 2.68 54.78 -9.62
N SER A 224 3.13 54.94 -8.36
CA SER A 224 2.36 55.36 -7.17
C SER A 224 1.43 54.33 -6.45
N SER A 225 2.07 53.62 -5.54
CA SER A 225 1.60 53.23 -4.19
C SER A 225 0.29 53.78 -3.61
N SER A 226 -0.45 52.92 -2.90
CA SER A 226 -0.82 53.13 -1.48
C SER A 226 -1.34 51.83 -0.82
N THR A 227 -1.61 51.85 0.49
CA THR A 227 -1.75 50.66 1.34
C THR A 227 -3.15 50.45 1.93
N SER A 228 -3.36 49.23 2.45
CA SER A 228 -4.34 48.83 3.48
C SER A 228 -5.81 48.53 3.08
N SER A 229 -6.13 47.23 3.13
CA SER A 229 -7.25 46.59 3.85
C SER A 229 -8.69 47.16 3.82
N LYS A 230 -9.62 46.23 3.50
CA LYS A 230 -11.03 46.10 3.95
C LYS A 230 -12.14 46.91 3.25
N ASN A 231 -13.22 46.14 3.01
CA ASN A 231 -14.64 46.48 3.01
C ASN A 231 -15.26 47.24 1.81
N SER A 232 -16.23 46.54 1.22
CA SER A 232 -17.61 46.96 0.90
C SER A 232 -17.93 47.93 -0.26
N LEU A 233 -18.91 47.45 -1.04
CA LEU A 233 -20.00 48.19 -1.70
C LEU A 233 -19.72 49.11 -2.91
N SER A 234 -20.15 48.57 -4.07
CA SER A 234 -21.29 49.11 -4.87
C SER A 234 -21.07 50.08 -6.04
N THR A 235 -21.99 49.93 -7.00
CA THR A 235 -22.46 50.91 -8.02
C THR A 235 -21.50 51.44 -9.10
N ALA A 236 -21.51 50.71 -10.23
CA ALA A 236 -22.18 51.12 -11.48
C ALA A 236 -21.49 52.00 -12.55
N SER A 237 -22.05 51.83 -13.76
CA SER A 237 -22.04 52.72 -14.95
C SER A 237 -20.76 52.95 -15.77
N LEU A 238 -20.84 52.49 -17.04
CA LEU A 238 -20.55 53.21 -18.30
C LEU A 238 -19.22 53.98 -18.47
N GLY A 239 -18.43 53.79 -19.53
CA GLY A 239 -18.60 52.92 -20.71
C GLY A 239 -17.64 53.27 -21.86
N CYS A 240 -17.87 52.68 -23.05
CA CYS A 240 -17.42 53.03 -24.42
C CYS A 240 -16.42 54.21 -24.64
N SER A 241 -15.38 54.14 -25.50
CA SER A 241 -15.36 53.51 -26.84
C SER A 241 -13.94 53.28 -27.42
N ARG A 242 -13.87 52.54 -28.54
CA ARG A 242 -13.11 52.74 -29.83
C ARG A 242 -12.02 53.86 -29.91
N SER A 243 -10.97 53.78 -30.74
CA SER A 243 -10.84 53.07 -32.04
C SER A 243 -9.39 52.96 -32.60
N LEU A 244 -9.15 51.87 -33.36
CA LEU A 244 -8.49 51.78 -34.69
C LEU A 244 -7.06 52.32 -34.96
N LEU A 245 -6.24 51.45 -35.58
CA LEU A 245 -5.38 51.64 -36.79
C LEU A 245 -4.28 52.75 -36.78
N GLU A 246 -3.17 52.71 -37.52
CA GLU A 246 -2.70 51.77 -38.56
C GLU A 246 -1.15 51.71 -38.64
N GLN A 247 -0.68 50.81 -39.51
CA GLN A 247 0.62 50.68 -40.19
C GLN A 247 1.11 52.02 -40.83
N SER A 248 2.38 52.27 -41.22
CA SER A 248 3.73 51.65 -41.11
C SER A 248 4.77 52.77 -41.49
N SER A 249 6.03 52.64 -41.95
CA SER A 249 7.00 51.58 -42.37
C SER A 249 8.45 52.16 -42.39
N GLU A 250 9.46 51.34 -42.77
CA GLU A 250 10.80 51.77 -43.28
C GLU A 250 11.82 52.44 -42.30
N SER A 251 13.15 52.48 -42.53
CA SER A 251 14.10 51.59 -43.25
C SER A 251 15.59 51.97 -42.97
N ILE A 252 16.56 51.22 -43.56
CA ILE A 252 17.98 51.56 -43.87
C ILE A 252 19.10 51.30 -42.81
N ASP A 253 20.24 50.84 -43.35
CA ASP A 253 21.45 50.30 -42.71
C ASP A 253 22.46 51.30 -42.09
N GLY A 254 23.24 50.78 -41.12
CA GLY A 254 24.66 50.48 -41.40
C GLY A 254 25.76 51.50 -41.08
N ASN A 255 26.51 51.25 -39.99
CA ASN A 255 27.92 50.78 -40.08
C ASN A 255 28.51 50.44 -38.69
N GLU A 256 29.52 49.57 -38.67
CA GLU A 256 30.15 49.06 -37.45
C GLU A 256 31.28 49.94 -36.90
N LYS A 257 31.51 49.87 -35.58
CA LYS A 257 32.88 49.81 -35.03
C LYS A 257 32.93 49.17 -33.65
N VAL A 258 33.82 48.19 -33.47
CA VAL A 258 33.93 47.36 -32.26
C VAL A 258 34.72 48.07 -31.15
N ALA A 259 34.18 48.03 -29.93
CA ALA A 259 34.91 48.29 -28.69
C ALA A 259 34.57 47.22 -27.63
N LYS A 260 35.54 46.84 -26.81
CA LYS A 260 35.40 45.75 -25.82
C LYS A 260 34.66 46.23 -24.57
N ASN A 261 33.60 45.55 -24.16
CA ASN A 261 32.99 45.73 -22.84
C ASN A 261 33.53 44.70 -21.83
N ILE A 262 34.09 45.20 -20.72
CA ILE A 262 34.54 44.41 -19.58
C ILE A 262 33.37 44.34 -18.58
N ILE A 263 32.86 43.14 -18.29
CA ILE A 263 31.75 42.97 -17.35
C ILE A 263 32.30 42.76 -15.93
N PHE A 264 32.17 43.79 -15.09
CA PHE A 264 32.34 43.65 -13.64
C PHE A 264 31.16 42.84 -13.06
N ARG A 265 31.45 41.67 -12.47
CA ARG A 265 30.44 40.75 -11.93
C ARG A 265 30.19 41.03 -10.45
N ASN A 266 29.29 41.97 -10.15
CA ASN A 266 29.01 42.38 -8.77
C ASN A 266 28.16 41.31 -8.04
N THR A 267 28.78 40.57 -7.13
CA THR A 267 28.20 39.37 -6.48
C THR A 267 27.12 39.67 -5.45
N GLU A 268 27.14 40.87 -4.88
CA GLU A 268 26.24 41.30 -3.80
C GLU A 268 24.79 41.46 -4.31
N ALA A 269 24.61 42.05 -5.49
CA ALA A 269 23.30 42.24 -6.12
C ALA A 269 22.54 40.92 -6.40
N ALA A 270 23.26 39.85 -6.78
CA ALA A 270 22.66 38.53 -6.99
C ALA A 270 22.19 37.90 -5.67
N ARG A 271 22.90 38.15 -4.57
CA ARG A 271 22.55 37.67 -3.24
C ARG A 271 21.31 38.39 -2.70
N ASP A 272 21.23 39.70 -2.88
CA ASP A 272 20.09 40.51 -2.46
C ASP A 272 18.82 40.21 -3.26
N PHE A 273 18.96 39.94 -4.57
CA PHE A 273 17.83 39.53 -5.41
C PHE A 273 17.18 38.24 -4.90
N LEU A 274 17.99 37.19 -4.68
CA LEU A 274 17.49 35.91 -4.13
C LEU A 274 16.94 36.06 -2.70
N THR A 275 17.60 36.87 -1.86
CA THR A 275 17.16 37.08 -0.47
C THR A 275 15.82 37.83 -0.40
N ARG A 276 15.52 38.72 -1.37
CA ARG A 276 14.22 39.39 -1.47
C ARG A 276 13.10 38.46 -1.92
N GLN A 277 13.33 37.59 -2.91
CA GLN A 277 12.30 36.69 -3.42
C GLN A 277 11.74 35.71 -2.37
N PHE A 278 12.59 35.19 -1.48
CA PHE A 278 12.17 34.27 -0.41
C PHE A 278 11.72 34.97 0.89
N SER A 279 11.56 36.29 0.91
CA SER A 279 11.36 37.07 2.15
C SER A 279 10.00 36.89 2.84
N TRP A 280 9.00 36.31 2.18
CA TRP A 280 7.68 36.02 2.79
C TRP A 280 7.60 34.64 3.49
N ILE A 281 8.60 33.78 3.33
CA ILE A 281 8.66 32.48 4.01
C ILE A 281 9.47 32.63 5.30
N LYS A 282 8.89 32.26 6.46
CA LYS A 282 9.64 32.20 7.74
C LYS A 282 10.74 31.13 7.61
N PRO A 283 12.03 31.49 7.67
CA PRO A 283 13.09 30.61 7.19
C PRO A 283 13.42 29.51 8.21
N THR A 284 13.13 28.27 7.87
CA THR A 284 13.71 27.09 8.55
C THR A 284 15.19 26.93 8.15
N ARG A 285 15.98 26.29 9.02
CA ARG A 285 17.45 26.16 8.86
C ARG A 285 17.87 25.52 7.53
N ILE A 286 17.13 24.50 7.13
CA ILE A 286 17.34 23.66 5.93
C ILE A 286 17.36 24.51 4.64
N ILE A 287 16.45 25.48 4.50
CA ILE A 287 16.33 26.30 3.28
C ILE A 287 17.59 27.16 3.07
N LYS A 288 18.20 27.67 4.15
CA LYS A 288 19.47 28.43 4.07
C LYS A 288 20.65 27.56 3.67
N GLU A 289 20.71 26.31 4.14
CA GLU A 289 21.77 25.37 3.76
C GLU A 289 21.64 24.99 2.29
N ASN A 290 20.45 24.66 1.80
CA ASN A 290 20.23 24.29 0.40
C ASN A 290 20.59 25.42 -0.60
N VAL A 291 20.19 26.67 -0.32
CA VAL A 291 20.58 27.82 -1.17
C VAL A 291 22.10 28.07 -1.15
N THR A 292 22.76 27.85 0.00
CA THR A 292 24.21 28.02 0.13
C THR A 292 24.98 26.92 -0.61
N ASN A 293 24.49 25.67 -0.55
CA ASN A 293 25.07 24.53 -1.26
C ASN A 293 24.91 24.70 -2.78
N MET A 294 23.72 25.09 -3.25
CA MET A 294 23.45 25.30 -4.67
C MET A 294 24.31 26.44 -5.25
N ALA A 295 24.50 27.53 -4.50
CA ALA A 295 25.45 28.58 -4.88
C ALA A 295 26.89 28.06 -4.96
N SER A 296 27.31 27.18 -4.04
CA SER A 296 28.68 26.64 -4.00
C SER A 296 28.99 25.75 -5.21
N PHE A 297 28.05 24.89 -5.63
CA PHE A 297 28.22 24.06 -6.84
C PHE A 297 28.43 24.87 -8.12
N VAL A 298 27.82 26.06 -8.24
CA VAL A 298 28.00 26.96 -9.39
C VAL A 298 29.41 27.58 -9.40
N PHE A 299 30.11 27.66 -8.26
CA PHE A 299 31.47 28.20 -8.19
C PHE A 299 32.58 27.15 -8.35
N GLU A 300 32.39 25.88 -7.97
CA GLU A 300 33.42 24.85 -8.17
C GLU A 300 33.65 24.50 -9.66
N GLY A 301 32.66 24.73 -10.52
CA GLY A 301 32.73 24.43 -11.96
C GLY A 301 33.66 25.34 -12.79
N VAL A 302 34.25 26.39 -12.22
CA VAL A 302 35.04 27.39 -12.98
C VAL A 302 36.42 27.61 -12.34
N LYS A 303 37.45 26.98 -12.90
CA LYS A 303 38.86 27.33 -12.66
C LYS A 303 39.46 28.02 -13.88
N THR A 304 39.96 29.24 -13.69
CA THR A 304 40.62 30.04 -14.72
C THR A 304 42.09 29.68 -14.87
N VAL A 305 42.54 29.36 -16.08
CA VAL A 305 43.96 29.25 -16.43
C VAL A 305 44.19 30.01 -17.76
N GLY A 306 44.74 31.22 -17.67
CA GLY A 306 45.27 32.00 -18.81
C GLY A 306 44.30 32.31 -19.96
N ASP A 307 43.54 33.41 -19.85
CA ASP A 307 42.81 34.12 -20.93
C ASP A 307 41.86 33.33 -21.85
N LYS A 308 41.63 32.04 -21.60
CA LYS A 308 40.58 31.24 -22.26
C LYS A 308 39.79 30.42 -21.26
N VAL A 309 38.47 30.45 -21.39
CA VAL A 309 37.54 29.58 -20.64
C VAL A 309 37.33 28.31 -21.43
N VAL A 310 37.50 27.15 -20.79
CA VAL A 310 37.24 25.82 -21.38
C VAL A 310 36.39 25.03 -20.40
N THR A 311 35.24 24.54 -20.86
CA THR A 311 34.34 23.66 -20.09
C THR A 311 34.84 22.22 -20.12
N LEU A 312 35.20 21.66 -18.96
CA LEU A 312 35.66 20.27 -18.85
C LEU A 312 34.49 19.29 -18.72
N SER A 313 34.02 18.75 -19.85
CA SER A 313 33.14 17.59 -19.89
C SER A 313 33.92 16.32 -19.51
N ARG A 314 33.59 15.72 -18.36
CA ARG A 314 34.31 14.57 -17.80
C ARG A 314 33.83 13.25 -18.41
N HIS A 315 34.43 12.83 -19.52
CA HIS A 315 34.38 11.43 -19.94
C HIS A 315 35.34 10.59 -19.09
N VAL A 316 34.98 9.33 -18.84
CA VAL A 316 35.86 8.29 -18.30
C VAL A 316 35.81 7.11 -19.26
N SER A 317 36.93 6.78 -19.89
CA SER A 317 37.00 5.71 -20.89
C SER A 317 37.27 4.36 -20.24
N GLY A 318 36.47 3.35 -20.60
CA GLY A 318 36.87 1.94 -20.51
C GLY A 318 37.71 1.56 -21.73
N SER A 319 38.60 0.57 -21.58
CA SER A 319 39.44 0.06 -22.69
C SER A 319 38.70 -0.99 -23.54
N SER A 320 39.25 -1.28 -24.72
CA SER A 320 38.88 -2.39 -25.61
C SER A 320 39.05 -3.77 -24.91
N ASP A 321 38.44 -4.86 -25.40
CA ASP A 321 38.90 -5.56 -26.60
C ASP A 321 37.80 -6.12 -27.51
N ASN A 322 38.18 -6.44 -28.76
CA ASN A 322 37.28 -6.74 -29.87
C ASN A 322 36.80 -8.21 -29.89
N CYS A 323 35.60 -8.42 -30.43
CA CYS A 323 35.33 -9.52 -31.35
C CYS A 323 34.16 -9.14 -32.28
N ASP A 324 34.38 -9.17 -33.60
CA ASP A 324 33.34 -8.95 -34.61
C ASP A 324 32.40 -10.17 -34.73
N VAL A 325 31.22 -9.98 -35.35
CA VAL A 325 30.77 -10.69 -36.58
C VAL A 325 29.25 -10.54 -36.82
N LEU A 326 28.91 -9.99 -38.01
CA LEU A 326 27.67 -10.11 -38.80
C LEU A 326 26.28 -9.89 -38.15
N GLU A 327 25.59 -8.86 -38.67
CA GLU A 327 24.14 -8.92 -38.87
C GLU A 327 23.80 -9.95 -39.98
N MET A 328 22.67 -10.64 -39.84
CA MET A 328 21.95 -11.23 -40.98
C MET A 328 20.46 -10.95 -40.85
N THR A 329 19.90 -10.36 -41.90
CA THR A 329 18.47 -10.07 -42.06
C THR A 329 17.73 -11.27 -42.64
N GLU A 330 16.57 -11.64 -42.11
CA GLU A 330 15.59 -12.44 -42.85
C GLU A 330 14.16 -12.15 -42.36
N ASP A 331 13.28 -11.75 -43.28
CA ASP A 331 11.87 -11.41 -43.01
C ASP A 331 10.98 -12.65 -42.96
N VAL A 332 10.17 -12.81 -41.91
CA VAL A 332 9.03 -13.76 -41.88
C VAL A 332 7.80 -13.07 -41.29
N SER A 333 6.63 -13.35 -41.87
CA SER A 333 5.41 -12.55 -41.75
C SER A 333 4.63 -12.66 -40.44
N LEU A 334 4.16 -11.50 -39.95
CA LEU A 334 3.16 -11.38 -38.88
C LEU A 334 1.72 -11.59 -39.40
N PRO A 335 0.89 -12.40 -38.72
CA PRO A 335 -0.57 -12.24 -38.76
C PRO A 335 -1.02 -11.14 -37.77
N ARG A 336 -1.98 -10.30 -38.17
CA ARG A 336 -2.55 -9.26 -37.30
C ARG A 336 -3.50 -9.86 -36.25
N ILE A 337 -3.37 -9.43 -35.00
CA ILE A 337 -4.39 -9.59 -33.95
C ILE A 337 -4.75 -8.19 -33.42
N THR A 338 -6.01 -8.00 -33.05
CA THR A 338 -6.61 -6.68 -32.73
C THR A 338 -6.43 -6.24 -31.28
N SER A 339 -6.54 -4.93 -31.06
CA SER A 339 -6.15 -4.22 -29.83
C SER A 339 -6.94 -4.59 -28.58
N LYS A 340 -6.22 -4.96 -27.51
CA LYS A 340 -6.60 -4.74 -26.11
C LYS A 340 -5.43 -4.07 -25.37
N ASP A 341 -5.70 -2.91 -24.78
CA ASP A 341 -4.99 -2.22 -23.69
C ASP A 341 -3.47 -2.48 -23.49
N GLU A 342 -2.64 -2.07 -24.45
CA GLU A 342 -1.22 -1.81 -24.19
C GLU A 342 -1.03 -0.43 -23.55
N PHE A 343 -0.95 -0.36 -22.22
CA PHE A 343 -0.14 0.67 -21.55
C PHE A 343 0.44 0.26 -20.17
N MET A 344 0.84 -1.01 -20.03
CA MET A 344 1.90 -1.46 -19.10
C MET A 344 2.20 -2.95 -19.31
N TRP A 345 3.33 -3.29 -19.95
CA TRP A 345 4.33 -4.27 -19.46
C TRP A 345 5.42 -4.54 -20.51
N SER A 346 6.64 -4.07 -20.25
CA SER A 346 7.86 -4.53 -20.95
C SER A 346 9.10 -4.46 -20.03
N LEU A 347 8.93 -4.86 -18.76
CA LEU A 347 10.04 -5.06 -17.81
C LEU A 347 10.24 -6.55 -17.50
N SER A 348 10.48 -7.33 -18.56
CA SER A 348 10.87 -8.75 -18.47
C SER A 348 12.06 -9.10 -19.38
N GLN A 349 12.88 -8.11 -19.72
CA GLN A 349 14.28 -8.24 -20.16
C GLN A 349 14.94 -6.85 -20.03
N VAL A 350 16.24 -6.81 -19.72
CA VAL A 350 16.98 -5.60 -19.29
C VAL A 350 16.41 -4.96 -18.01
N THR A 351 16.67 -5.58 -16.85
CA THR A 351 16.47 -4.95 -15.55
C THR A 351 17.42 -3.77 -15.37
N SER A 352 16.91 -2.58 -15.01
CA SER A 352 17.76 -1.45 -14.65
C SER A 352 18.23 -1.57 -13.19
N GLU A 353 19.35 -0.96 -12.84
CA GLU A 353 19.84 -0.93 -11.45
C GLU A 353 18.89 -0.20 -10.49
N ARG A 354 17.87 0.51 -11.00
CA ARG A 354 16.83 1.17 -10.19
C ARG A 354 15.75 0.20 -9.71
N ASP A 355 15.43 -0.84 -10.48
CA ASP A 355 14.30 -1.74 -10.19
C ASP A 355 14.52 -2.59 -8.93
N ASN A 356 15.80 -2.85 -8.61
CA ASN A 356 16.27 -3.54 -7.41
C ASN A 356 16.68 -2.59 -6.27
N SER A 357 16.45 -1.28 -6.41
CA SER A 357 16.66 -0.32 -5.30
C SER A 357 15.49 -0.38 -4.31
N ASP A 358 15.73 -0.03 -3.04
CA ASP A 358 14.69 0.00 -2.01
C ASP A 358 13.50 0.90 -2.40
N GLN A 359 13.77 1.98 -3.15
CA GLN A 359 12.74 2.87 -3.68
C GLN A 359 11.83 2.17 -4.71
N GLY A 360 12.41 1.39 -5.63
CA GLY A 360 11.65 0.62 -6.61
C GLY A 360 10.76 -0.46 -5.97
N ILE A 361 11.20 -1.05 -4.85
CA ILE A 361 10.37 -1.96 -4.04
C ILE A 361 9.21 -1.18 -3.40
N GLN A 362 9.48 -0.01 -2.79
CA GLN A 362 8.45 0.80 -2.12
C GLN A 362 7.35 1.27 -3.09
N GLU A 363 7.68 1.62 -4.33
CA GLU A 363 6.69 2.01 -5.35
C GLU A 363 5.76 0.83 -5.74
N ARG A 364 6.30 -0.40 -5.78
CA ARG A 364 5.50 -1.62 -6.01
C ARG A 364 4.67 -2.00 -4.78
N CYS A 365 5.21 -1.86 -3.56
CA CYS A 365 4.45 -1.96 -2.31
C CYS A 365 3.26 -0.98 -2.31
N ASN A 366 3.48 0.30 -2.60
CA ASN A 366 2.42 1.32 -2.63
C ASN A 366 1.29 0.94 -3.61
N THR A 367 1.60 0.27 -4.71
CA THR A 367 0.62 -0.20 -5.70
C THR A 367 -0.30 -1.29 -5.12
N ILE A 368 0.24 -2.36 -4.54
CA ILE A 368 -0.57 -3.44 -3.94
C ILE A 368 -1.31 -2.98 -2.67
N LEU A 369 -0.69 -2.09 -1.88
CA LEU A 369 -1.30 -1.45 -0.72
C LEU A 369 -2.51 -0.59 -1.11
N ARG A 370 -2.43 0.17 -2.22
CA ARG A 370 -3.57 0.96 -2.72
C ARG A 370 -4.75 0.07 -3.15
N ILE A 371 -4.49 -1.10 -3.72
CA ILE A 371 -5.54 -2.10 -4.04
C ILE A 371 -6.21 -2.58 -2.75
N GLY A 372 -5.44 -3.04 -1.77
CA GLY A 372 -5.96 -3.48 -0.47
C GLY A 372 -6.73 -2.39 0.29
N MET A 373 -6.23 -1.15 0.25
CA MET A 373 -6.90 0.02 0.83
C MET A 373 -8.24 0.31 0.15
N ASN A 374 -8.28 0.28 -1.19
CA ASN A 374 -9.50 0.50 -1.96
C ASN A 374 -10.54 -0.62 -1.78
N LEU A 375 -10.09 -1.84 -1.49
CA LEU A 375 -10.94 -3.01 -1.19
C LEU A 375 -11.57 -2.94 0.21
N LEU A 376 -10.84 -2.46 1.22
CA LEU A 376 -11.35 -2.37 2.59
C LEU A 376 -12.14 -1.09 2.86
N ASN A 377 -11.68 0.07 2.37
CA ASN A 377 -12.30 1.40 2.61
C ASN A 377 -13.53 1.65 1.72
N CYS A 378 -14.37 0.64 1.56
CA CYS A 378 -15.64 0.69 0.83
C CYS A 378 -16.75 1.29 1.69
N GLU A 379 -17.55 2.19 1.10
CA GLU A 379 -18.82 2.67 1.61
C GLU A 379 -19.96 2.05 0.78
N VAL A 380 -20.96 1.48 1.45
CA VAL A 380 -22.16 0.92 0.79
C VAL A 380 -23.27 1.96 0.82
N TRP A 381 -23.78 2.37 -0.34
CA TRP A 381 -24.79 3.40 -0.51
C TRP A 381 -26.07 2.86 -1.14
N THR A 382 -27.22 3.46 -0.80
CA THR A 382 -28.53 2.91 -1.16
C THR A 382 -29.61 3.99 -1.28
N TRP A 383 -30.61 3.77 -2.14
CA TRP A 383 -31.77 4.64 -2.34
C TRP A 383 -32.94 3.89 -2.97
N GLY A 384 -34.16 4.38 -2.74
CA GLY A 384 -35.39 3.82 -3.31
C GLY A 384 -36.53 3.77 -2.30
N ASN A 385 -37.33 2.71 -2.35
CA ASN A 385 -38.35 2.40 -1.35
C ASN A 385 -37.74 1.86 -0.04
N ILE A 386 -38.45 2.02 1.08
CA ILE A 386 -38.04 1.57 2.41
C ILE A 386 -39.18 0.81 3.15
N ALA A 387 -40.28 0.48 2.46
CA ALA A 387 -41.48 -0.09 3.06
C ALA A 387 -41.25 -1.41 3.82
N HIS A 388 -40.22 -2.17 3.46
CA HIS A 388 -39.80 -3.41 4.11
C HIS A 388 -38.41 -3.30 4.76
N GLY A 389 -37.93 -2.07 5.02
CA GLY A 389 -36.59 -1.82 5.55
C GLY A 389 -35.45 -2.16 4.59
N GLN A 390 -35.73 -2.33 3.29
CA GLN A 390 -34.76 -2.84 2.31
C GLN A 390 -33.53 -1.95 2.08
N LEU A 391 -33.57 -0.68 2.50
CA LEU A 391 -32.39 0.20 2.49
C LEU A 391 -31.40 -0.10 3.63
N GLY A 392 -31.74 -0.91 4.64
CA GLY A 392 -30.76 -1.33 5.65
C GLY A 392 -30.24 -0.24 6.60
N ILE A 393 -30.86 0.94 6.61
CA ILE A 393 -30.43 2.11 7.39
C ILE A 393 -30.68 1.93 8.90
N GLY A 394 -31.61 1.06 9.29
CA GLY A 394 -32.08 0.84 10.66
C GLY A 394 -33.45 1.43 10.95
N ASP A 395 -33.97 2.32 10.10
CA ASP A 395 -35.29 2.91 10.20
C ASP A 395 -36.21 2.55 9.02
N GLY A 396 -37.44 3.04 9.06
CA GLY A 396 -38.42 2.99 7.97
C GLY A 396 -38.72 4.38 7.37
N ILE A 397 -37.80 5.33 7.51
CA ILE A 397 -38.02 6.74 7.14
C ILE A 397 -37.58 6.97 5.70
N LYS A 398 -38.53 7.30 4.81
CA LYS A 398 -38.24 7.65 3.41
C LYS A 398 -37.27 8.83 3.33
N ARG A 399 -36.28 8.74 2.44
CA ARG A 399 -35.25 9.77 2.22
C ARG A 399 -35.24 10.22 0.76
N GLU A 400 -34.96 11.51 0.55
CA GLU A 400 -34.92 12.14 -0.78
C GLU A 400 -33.53 12.14 -1.43
N ARG A 401 -32.53 11.53 -0.77
CA ARG A 401 -31.13 11.44 -1.21
C ARG A 401 -30.57 10.04 -0.91
N PRO A 402 -29.46 9.62 -1.54
CA PRO A 402 -28.80 8.38 -1.20
C PRO A 402 -28.31 8.40 0.25
N MET A 403 -28.34 7.23 0.89
CA MET A 403 -27.90 7.04 2.26
C MET A 403 -26.77 6.02 2.33
N ILE A 404 -25.87 6.18 3.30
CA ILE A 404 -24.80 5.22 3.59
C ILE A 404 -25.27 4.17 4.61
N ILE A 405 -25.00 2.90 4.34
CA ILE A 405 -25.23 1.78 5.26
C ILE A 405 -24.02 1.71 6.22
N THR A 406 -24.12 2.45 7.32
CA THR A 406 -23.03 2.62 8.31
C THR A 406 -22.49 1.29 8.85
N LYS A 407 -23.36 0.28 9.04
CA LYS A 407 -22.99 -1.09 9.47
C LYS A 407 -22.04 -1.83 8.52
N LEU A 408 -22.00 -1.48 7.23
CA LEU A 408 -21.17 -2.14 6.20
C LEU A 408 -19.98 -1.27 5.76
N SER A 409 -19.85 -0.07 6.33
CA SER A 409 -18.82 0.89 5.94
C SER A 409 -17.45 0.51 6.51
N ASN A 410 -16.45 0.38 5.63
CA ASN A 410 -15.09 -0.10 5.96
C ASN A 410 -15.00 -1.56 6.45
N VAL A 411 -15.95 -2.42 6.03
CA VAL A 411 -15.96 -3.87 6.31
C VAL A 411 -15.50 -4.69 5.08
N GLY A 412 -15.06 -4.02 4.01
CA GLY A 412 -14.61 -4.70 2.79
C GLY A 412 -15.72 -5.47 2.06
N THR A 413 -16.84 -4.81 1.74
CA THR A 413 -17.91 -5.41 0.93
C THR A 413 -17.44 -5.64 -0.50
N ARG A 414 -17.42 -6.91 -0.95
CA ARG A 414 -17.00 -7.32 -2.30
C ARG A 414 -18.16 -7.38 -3.28
N LYS A 415 -19.27 -8.02 -2.88
CA LYS A 415 -20.46 -8.22 -3.73
C LYS A 415 -21.72 -7.79 -2.99
N VAL A 416 -22.63 -7.13 -3.69
CA VAL A 416 -24.01 -6.89 -3.25
C VAL A 416 -24.98 -7.60 -4.19
N SER A 417 -26.02 -8.21 -3.63
CA SER A 417 -27.12 -8.83 -4.37
C SER A 417 -28.45 -8.27 -3.88
N VAL A 418 -29.32 -7.92 -4.81
CA VAL A 418 -30.54 -7.16 -4.53
C VAL A 418 -31.66 -7.70 -5.42
N GLN A 419 -32.75 -8.19 -4.84
CA GLN A 419 -33.91 -8.61 -5.62
C GLN A 419 -35.21 -8.61 -4.79
N GLY A 420 -36.33 -8.34 -5.46
CA GLY A 420 -37.60 -8.08 -4.79
C GLY A 420 -37.46 -6.88 -3.83
N SER A 421 -37.74 -7.12 -2.55
CA SER A 421 -37.63 -6.13 -1.46
C SER A 421 -36.66 -6.57 -0.35
N HIS A 422 -35.58 -7.28 -0.70
CA HIS A 422 -34.50 -7.62 0.24
C HIS A 422 -33.13 -7.57 -0.46
N ALA A 423 -32.07 -7.50 0.35
CA ALA A 423 -30.70 -7.42 -0.12
C ALA A 423 -29.73 -8.22 0.76
N GLY A 424 -28.61 -8.59 0.15
CA GLY A 424 -27.47 -9.21 0.80
C GLY A 424 -26.14 -8.56 0.39
N ALA A 425 -25.21 -8.48 1.33
CA ALA A 425 -23.82 -8.09 1.10
C ALA A 425 -22.89 -9.22 1.53
N LEU A 426 -21.89 -9.52 0.69
CA LEU A 426 -20.80 -10.44 0.97
C LEU A 426 -19.50 -9.64 1.13
N THR A 427 -18.85 -9.79 2.27
CA THR A 427 -17.55 -9.18 2.58
C THR A 427 -16.39 -10.08 2.17
N LEU A 428 -15.20 -9.50 1.97
CA LEU A 428 -13.99 -10.19 1.49
C LEU A 428 -13.60 -11.40 2.34
N ASP A 429 -13.74 -11.25 3.65
CA ASP A 429 -13.56 -12.26 4.70
C ASP A 429 -14.59 -13.42 4.66
N GLY A 430 -15.52 -13.43 3.70
CA GLY A 430 -16.50 -14.49 3.50
C GLY A 430 -17.72 -14.43 4.42
N ARG A 431 -17.99 -13.31 5.10
CA ARG A 431 -19.24 -13.12 5.86
C ARG A 431 -20.37 -12.56 5.00
N ILE A 432 -21.61 -13.02 5.26
CA ILE A 432 -22.82 -12.54 4.59
C ILE A 432 -23.66 -11.72 5.58
N TYR A 433 -24.12 -10.56 5.15
CA TYR A 433 -25.10 -9.73 5.86
C TYR A 433 -26.37 -9.61 5.03
N LEU A 434 -27.54 -9.90 5.61
CA LEU A 434 -28.84 -9.84 4.94
C LEU A 434 -29.76 -8.82 5.63
N TRP A 435 -30.65 -8.17 4.87
CA TRP A 435 -31.66 -7.25 5.39
C TRP A 435 -32.82 -7.01 4.41
N GLY A 436 -33.86 -6.32 4.87
CA GLY A 436 -35.10 -6.07 4.14
C GLY A 436 -36.22 -7.04 4.52
N ARG A 437 -37.13 -7.29 3.57
CA ARG A 437 -38.32 -8.11 3.76
C ARG A 437 -37.99 -9.53 4.21
N ASN A 438 -38.75 -10.09 5.15
CA ASN A 438 -38.46 -11.40 5.75
C ASN A 438 -39.68 -12.34 5.93
N ASP A 439 -40.84 -12.04 5.34
CA ASP A 439 -42.09 -12.85 5.45
C ASP A 439 -41.94 -14.38 5.27
N TYR A 440 -41.00 -14.85 4.45
CA TYR A 440 -40.73 -16.27 4.21
C TYR A 440 -39.39 -16.73 4.79
N ASN A 441 -38.81 -15.99 5.73
CA ASN A 441 -37.48 -16.20 6.32
C ASN A 441 -36.32 -16.07 5.31
N GLN A 442 -36.47 -15.29 4.24
CA GLN A 442 -35.44 -15.07 3.21
C GLN A 442 -34.24 -14.20 3.65
N VAL A 443 -34.33 -13.56 4.83
CA VAL A 443 -33.27 -12.74 5.44
C VAL A 443 -32.74 -13.41 6.70
N THR A 444 -33.58 -13.84 7.65
CA THR A 444 -33.14 -14.66 8.79
C THR A 444 -34.17 -15.70 9.22
N ILE A 445 -33.67 -16.80 9.80
CA ILE A 445 -34.46 -17.98 10.19
C ILE A 445 -35.13 -17.79 11.57
N ASP A 446 -34.50 -17.04 12.48
CA ASP A 446 -34.94 -16.87 13.88
C ASP A 446 -36.27 -16.09 14.04
N SER A 447 -36.74 -15.43 12.99
CA SER A 447 -37.92 -14.56 13.01
C SER A 447 -38.40 -14.31 11.59
N SER A 448 -39.71 -14.18 11.38
CA SER A 448 -40.32 -13.75 10.12
C SER A 448 -40.47 -12.22 9.98
N VAL A 449 -39.96 -11.44 10.93
CA VAL A 449 -40.07 -9.97 10.93
C VAL A 449 -39.02 -9.34 10.00
N ASP A 450 -39.46 -8.37 9.19
CA ASP A 450 -38.61 -7.55 8.32
C ASP A 450 -37.43 -6.91 9.07
N GLN A 451 -36.23 -6.97 8.49
CA GLN A 451 -35.01 -6.50 9.14
C GLN A 451 -34.57 -5.16 8.53
N SER A 452 -34.82 -4.04 9.22
CA SER A 452 -34.49 -2.69 8.74
C SER A 452 -32.99 -2.37 8.65
N SER A 453 -32.10 -3.27 9.11
CA SER A 453 -30.65 -3.09 9.04
C SER A 453 -29.91 -4.42 8.83
N PRO A 454 -28.70 -4.40 8.23
CA PRO A 454 -27.84 -5.56 8.08
C PRO A 454 -27.72 -6.38 9.37
N LYS A 455 -28.08 -7.65 9.26
CA LYS A 455 -27.86 -8.70 10.26
C LYS A 455 -26.94 -9.74 9.66
N LEU A 456 -25.91 -10.13 10.42
CA LEU A 456 -24.98 -11.18 10.02
C LEU A 456 -25.75 -12.50 9.90
N PHE A 457 -25.65 -13.16 8.74
CA PHE A 457 -26.16 -14.50 8.55
C PHE A 457 -25.11 -15.51 9.02
N ALA A 458 -25.45 -16.31 10.03
CA ALA A 458 -24.59 -17.36 10.56
C ALA A 458 -25.44 -18.55 11.01
N ILE A 459 -25.18 -19.73 10.43
CA ILE A 459 -25.71 -21.02 10.92
C ILE A 459 -24.70 -21.58 11.94
N ASN A 460 -23.44 -21.69 11.51
CA ASN A 460 -22.29 -22.02 12.35
C ASN A 460 -21.35 -20.79 12.41
N SER A 461 -20.69 -20.56 13.54
CA SER A 461 -19.79 -19.40 13.74
C SER A 461 -18.51 -19.40 12.90
N GLU A 462 -18.17 -20.54 12.28
CA GLU A 462 -16.93 -20.79 11.53
C GLU A 462 -17.18 -21.10 10.05
N GLU A 463 -18.42 -20.87 9.59
CA GLU A 463 -18.75 -20.91 8.17
C GLU A 463 -18.29 -19.62 7.47
N ARG A 464 -17.83 -19.79 6.22
CA ARG A 464 -17.49 -18.73 5.28
C ARG A 464 -18.20 -19.02 3.97
N PHE A 465 -18.45 -17.97 3.19
CA PHE A 465 -19.17 -18.05 1.93
C PHE A 465 -18.32 -17.52 0.78
N LYS A 466 -18.31 -18.26 -0.33
CA LYS A 466 -17.70 -17.87 -1.60
C LYS A 466 -18.62 -16.95 -2.40
N ASP A 467 -19.94 -17.10 -2.29
CA ASP A 467 -20.89 -16.26 -3.01
C ASP A 467 -22.28 -16.14 -2.34
N VAL A 468 -23.01 -15.06 -2.67
CA VAL A 468 -24.39 -14.76 -2.24
C VAL A 468 -25.23 -14.29 -3.44
N ALA A 469 -26.51 -14.66 -3.45
CA ALA A 469 -27.48 -14.13 -4.40
C ALA A 469 -28.93 -14.12 -3.88
N CYS A 470 -29.61 -12.98 -4.02
CA CYS A 470 -31.03 -12.82 -3.71
C CYS A 470 -31.90 -13.04 -4.96
N GLY A 471 -32.98 -13.81 -4.81
CA GLY A 471 -34.08 -13.95 -5.76
C GLY A 471 -35.30 -13.12 -5.33
N LEU A 472 -36.51 -13.43 -5.81
CA LEU A 472 -37.72 -12.67 -5.44
C LEU A 472 -38.20 -12.94 -3.99
N PHE A 473 -38.10 -14.19 -3.54
CA PHE A 473 -38.58 -14.66 -2.22
C PHE A 473 -37.61 -15.65 -1.53
N GLN A 474 -36.37 -15.73 -2.03
CA GLN A 474 -35.36 -16.71 -1.60
C GLN A 474 -33.96 -16.11 -1.69
N THR A 475 -33.07 -16.46 -0.77
CA THR A 475 -31.64 -16.15 -0.84
C THR A 475 -30.85 -17.45 -0.98
N ALA A 476 -30.01 -17.53 -2.00
CA ALA A 476 -29.07 -18.62 -2.24
C ALA A 476 -27.66 -18.19 -1.81
N MET A 477 -26.91 -19.09 -1.18
CA MET A 477 -25.60 -18.83 -0.59
C MET A 477 -24.69 -20.03 -0.85
N LEU A 478 -23.47 -19.77 -1.31
CA LEU A 478 -22.47 -20.80 -1.57
C LEU A 478 -21.40 -20.74 -0.46
N SER A 479 -21.33 -21.80 0.34
CA SER A 479 -20.29 -21.98 1.36
C SER A 479 -18.91 -22.13 0.73
N SER A 480 -17.83 -21.73 1.43
CA SER A 480 -16.46 -22.00 1.00
C SER A 480 -16.11 -23.50 1.00
N GLN A 481 -16.97 -24.35 1.58
CA GLN A 481 -16.95 -25.81 1.44
C GLN A 481 -17.77 -26.31 0.22
N LEU A 482 -18.11 -25.44 -0.73
CA LEU A 482 -18.93 -25.72 -1.92
C LEU A 482 -20.34 -26.24 -1.65
N THR A 483 -20.83 -26.13 -0.41
CA THR A 483 -22.22 -26.48 -0.09
C THR A 483 -23.15 -25.32 -0.45
N LEU A 484 -24.15 -25.63 -1.27
CA LEU A 484 -25.19 -24.68 -1.67
C LEU A 484 -26.31 -24.67 -0.61
N LYS A 485 -26.60 -23.48 -0.08
CA LYS A 485 -27.60 -23.26 0.98
C LYS A 485 -28.66 -22.28 0.52
N TYR A 486 -29.89 -22.51 0.96
CA TYR A 486 -31.05 -21.68 0.63
C TYR A 486 -31.84 -21.31 1.88
N ILE A 487 -32.38 -20.09 1.89
CA ILE A 487 -33.40 -19.63 2.84
C ILE A 487 -34.51 -18.89 2.08
N GLY A 488 -35.71 -18.81 2.65
CA GLY A 488 -36.87 -18.20 1.99
C GLY A 488 -37.98 -19.20 1.64
N ARG A 489 -38.83 -18.80 0.69
CA ARG A 489 -40.06 -19.51 0.32
C ARG A 489 -39.79 -20.85 -0.38
N GLN A 490 -39.98 -21.94 0.34
CA GLN A 490 -39.98 -23.29 -0.23
C GLN A 490 -41.23 -23.53 -1.09
N TYR A 491 -41.05 -24.10 -2.28
CA TYR A 491 -42.13 -24.71 -3.06
C TYR A 491 -42.18 -26.20 -2.72
N LYS A 492 -43.37 -26.72 -2.38
CA LYS A 492 -43.59 -28.14 -2.06
C LYS A 492 -44.21 -28.87 -3.23
N THR A 493 -43.61 -30.00 -3.62
CA THR A 493 -44.20 -31.03 -4.48
C THR A 493 -43.82 -32.43 -3.98
N ASP A 494 -44.58 -32.90 -2.99
CA ASP A 494 -44.78 -34.31 -2.62
C ASP A 494 -43.55 -35.20 -2.31
N GLN A 495 -43.79 -36.52 -2.25
CA GLN A 495 -43.06 -37.45 -1.39
C GLN A 495 -42.02 -38.29 -2.14
N SER A 496 -40.77 -38.17 -1.68
CA SER A 496 -39.60 -39.01 -2.02
C SER A 496 -39.01 -38.83 -3.43
N LYS A 497 -37.67 -38.73 -3.49
CA LYS A 497 -36.82 -38.68 -4.71
C LYS A 497 -37.09 -37.44 -5.58
N VAL A 498 -36.31 -36.35 -5.53
CA VAL A 498 -34.95 -36.18 -4.98
C VAL A 498 -34.88 -34.94 -4.10
N THR A 499 -34.51 -35.12 -2.84
CA THR A 499 -34.24 -34.04 -1.89
C THR A 499 -32.90 -34.29 -1.20
N ASN A 500 -31.89 -33.50 -1.54
CA ASN A 500 -30.78 -33.15 -0.65
C ASN A 500 -30.72 -31.61 -0.70
N LEU A 501 -31.25 -30.85 0.27
CA LEU A 501 -31.01 -30.83 1.73
C LEU A 501 -29.60 -30.27 2.03
N TYR A 502 -29.39 -29.48 3.10
CA TYR A 502 -30.12 -29.46 4.37
C TYR A 502 -30.32 -28.05 4.95
N ILE A 503 -31.46 -27.83 5.64
CA ILE A 503 -31.47 -27.39 7.05
C ILE A 503 -32.63 -28.11 7.78
N ASN A 504 -32.35 -29.29 8.32
CA ASN A 504 -32.73 -29.77 9.67
C ASN A 504 -32.67 -31.31 9.77
N ASN A 505 -32.18 -31.78 10.92
CA ASN A 505 -32.07 -33.19 11.35
C ASN A 505 -31.26 -34.13 10.44
N MET A 506 -30.04 -34.46 10.86
CA MET A 506 -29.58 -35.83 11.21
C MET A 506 -28.11 -35.80 11.68
N THR A 507 -27.61 -36.91 12.24
CA THR A 507 -26.30 -37.03 12.92
C THR A 507 -25.13 -37.39 11.98
N ASP A 508 -23.90 -37.10 12.43
CA ASP A 508 -22.61 -36.99 11.68
C ASP A 508 -22.18 -38.08 10.67
N ASN A 509 -22.83 -39.24 10.55
CA ASN A 509 -22.18 -40.45 10.00
C ASN A 509 -22.39 -40.79 8.51
N ASP A 510 -23.32 -40.16 7.78
CA ASP A 510 -23.62 -40.51 6.37
C ASP A 510 -23.63 -39.29 5.44
N VAL A 511 -22.45 -38.72 5.17
CA VAL A 511 -22.28 -37.61 4.21
C VAL A 511 -21.61 -38.09 2.91
N GLN A 512 -22.42 -38.41 1.90
CA GLN A 512 -21.95 -38.40 0.51
C GLN A 512 -22.14 -37.00 -0.10
N SER A 513 -21.14 -36.15 0.08
CA SER A 513 -21.09 -34.80 -0.47
C SER A 513 -20.90 -34.80 -1.99
N VAL A 514 -21.83 -34.21 -2.73
CA VAL A 514 -21.63 -33.89 -4.15
C VAL A 514 -20.83 -32.60 -4.27
N ASN A 515 -19.61 -32.66 -4.82
CA ASN A 515 -18.79 -31.48 -5.08
C ASN A 515 -19.44 -30.56 -6.13
N LEU A 516 -19.94 -29.39 -5.71
CA LEU A 516 -20.56 -28.38 -6.57
C LEU A 516 -19.64 -27.16 -6.74
N LYS A 517 -18.57 -27.36 -7.53
CA LYS A 517 -17.44 -26.43 -7.73
C LYS A 517 -17.78 -25.23 -8.62
N GLY A 518 -18.00 -24.02 -8.10
CA GLY A 518 -17.93 -22.81 -8.95
C GLY A 518 -18.66 -21.56 -8.46
N GLN A 519 -19.10 -20.73 -9.41
CA GLN A 519 -19.70 -19.41 -9.16
C GLN A 519 -21.23 -19.49 -9.08
N LEU A 520 -21.83 -18.66 -8.21
CA LEU A 520 -23.27 -18.61 -7.97
C LEU A 520 -23.92 -17.44 -8.75
N LEU A 521 -24.61 -17.80 -9.83
CA LEU A 521 -25.20 -16.85 -10.75
C LEU A 521 -26.72 -16.89 -10.65
N VAL A 522 -27.35 -15.76 -10.33
CA VAL A 522 -28.81 -15.63 -10.25
C VAL A 522 -29.28 -14.60 -11.26
N SER A 523 -30.30 -14.97 -12.03
CA SER A 523 -31.18 -14.01 -12.70
C SER A 523 -32.56 -14.03 -12.04
N SER A 524 -33.52 -13.25 -12.53
CA SER A 524 -34.75 -12.91 -11.79
C SER A 524 -35.57 -14.10 -11.27
N GLN A 525 -35.48 -15.27 -11.91
CA GLN A 525 -36.17 -16.52 -11.55
C GLN A 525 -35.26 -17.77 -11.48
N TYR A 526 -34.04 -17.69 -12.04
CA TYR A 526 -33.17 -18.85 -12.25
C TYR A 526 -31.89 -18.77 -11.40
N LEU A 527 -31.51 -19.89 -10.80
CA LEU A 527 -30.17 -20.08 -10.23
C LEU A 527 -29.34 -20.94 -11.17
N LEU A 528 -28.13 -20.50 -11.48
CA LEU A 528 -27.09 -21.29 -12.13
C LEU A 528 -25.90 -21.44 -11.16
N LEU A 529 -25.45 -22.68 -11.01
CA LEU A 529 -24.14 -23.00 -10.45
C LEU A 529 -23.27 -23.49 -11.61
N ASN A 530 -22.25 -22.70 -11.95
CA ASN A 530 -21.21 -23.16 -12.85
C ASN A 530 -20.46 -24.31 -12.13
N LYS A 531 -20.23 -25.43 -12.82
CA LYS A 531 -19.33 -26.51 -12.36
C LYS A 531 -17.99 -26.33 -13.06
N VAL A 532 -17.19 -25.44 -12.51
CA VAL A 532 -15.74 -25.36 -12.75
C VAL A 532 -15.14 -26.76 -12.57
N GLY A 533 -14.11 -27.07 -13.37
CA GLY A 533 -13.39 -28.35 -13.33
C GLY A 533 -12.70 -28.61 -11.99
N GLU A 534 -11.77 -29.58 -11.96
CA GLU A 534 -11.14 -30.06 -10.72
C GLU A 534 -10.27 -29.00 -10.02
N SER A 535 -10.90 -28.08 -9.28
CA SER A 535 -10.22 -27.20 -8.34
C SER A 535 -9.47 -28.06 -7.32
N ASN A 536 -8.19 -27.79 -7.06
CA ASN A 536 -7.53 -28.43 -5.94
C ASN A 536 -8.25 -27.97 -4.66
N ASN A 537 -8.90 -28.88 -3.92
CA ASN A 537 -9.67 -28.55 -2.71
C ASN A 537 -8.81 -27.73 -1.69
N PHE A 538 -7.49 -27.92 -1.74
CA PHE A 538 -6.50 -27.16 -0.99
C PHE A 538 -6.49 -25.64 -1.29
N ILE A 539 -6.84 -25.20 -2.50
CA ILE A 539 -6.97 -23.75 -2.84
C ILE A 539 -8.15 -23.15 -2.07
N GLU A 540 -9.26 -23.90 -1.96
CA GLU A 540 -10.47 -23.47 -1.25
C GLU A 540 -10.24 -23.49 0.28
N GLU A 541 -9.52 -24.49 0.79
CA GLU A 541 -9.01 -24.53 2.17
C GLU A 541 -8.09 -23.34 2.48
N PHE A 542 -7.11 -23.04 1.61
CA PHE A 542 -6.21 -21.91 1.77
C PHE A 542 -6.93 -20.57 1.70
N THR A 543 -7.89 -20.42 0.78
CA THR A 543 -8.74 -19.23 0.65
C THR A 543 -9.59 -19.03 1.91
N LYS A 544 -10.21 -20.10 2.45
CA LYS A 544 -10.93 -20.03 3.74
C LYS A 544 -9.99 -19.61 4.88
N SER A 545 -8.80 -20.19 4.94
CA SER A 545 -7.81 -19.88 5.98
C SER A 545 -7.32 -18.43 5.93
N GLU A 546 -7.16 -17.85 4.73
CA GLU A 546 -6.81 -16.44 4.58
C GLU A 546 -8.02 -15.51 4.86
N GLN A 547 -9.25 -15.94 4.56
CA GLN A 547 -10.50 -15.26 4.96
C GLN A 547 -10.72 -15.25 6.49
N GLU A 548 -10.33 -16.31 7.19
CA GLU A 548 -10.34 -16.37 8.66
C GLU A 548 -9.28 -15.44 9.25
N PHE A 549 -8.05 -15.46 8.73
CA PHE A 549 -6.99 -14.54 9.11
C PHE A 549 -7.36 -13.06 8.85
N LEU A 550 -8.05 -12.76 7.73
CA LEU A 550 -8.55 -11.42 7.41
C LEU A 550 -9.60 -10.91 8.41
N ASP A 551 -10.47 -11.77 8.93
CA ASP A 551 -11.41 -11.41 10.00
C ASP A 551 -10.67 -11.07 11.30
N ASP A 552 -9.73 -11.93 11.71
CA ASP A 552 -8.98 -11.72 12.96
C ASP A 552 -8.14 -10.44 12.92
N ILE A 553 -7.42 -10.17 11.82
CA ILE A 553 -6.61 -8.95 11.65
C ILE A 553 -7.49 -7.69 11.55
N LEU A 554 -8.69 -7.76 10.95
CA LEU A 554 -9.68 -6.67 10.97
C LEU A 554 -10.26 -6.41 12.37
N HIS A 555 -10.49 -7.46 13.16
CA HIS A 555 -11.01 -7.34 14.52
C HIS A 555 -9.97 -6.75 15.47
N VAL A 556 -8.69 -7.09 15.30
CA VAL A 556 -7.58 -6.43 16.01
C VAL A 556 -7.37 -5.00 15.51
N GLN A 557 -7.43 -4.72 14.20
CA GLN A 557 -7.34 -3.35 13.67
C GLN A 557 -8.42 -2.43 14.28
N SER A 558 -9.65 -2.93 14.40
CA SER A 558 -10.80 -2.17 14.89
C SER A 558 -10.83 -1.96 16.40
N ASN A 559 -10.38 -2.94 17.21
CA ASN A 559 -10.41 -2.85 18.67
C ASN A 559 -9.08 -2.35 19.29
N LEU A 560 -7.93 -2.69 18.69
CA LEU A 560 -6.59 -2.41 19.21
C LEU A 560 -5.89 -1.26 18.47
N ILE A 561 -5.62 -1.39 17.18
CA ILE A 561 -4.79 -0.42 16.44
C ILE A 561 -5.47 0.96 16.39
N LYS A 562 -6.77 1.01 16.07
CA LYS A 562 -7.58 2.25 16.09
C LYS A 562 -7.78 2.85 17.49
N THR A 563 -7.42 2.15 18.58
CA THR A 563 -7.45 2.72 19.95
C THR A 563 -6.06 3.17 20.40
N ILE A 564 -4.98 2.49 19.97
CA ILE A 564 -3.59 2.95 20.11
C ILE A 564 -3.43 4.33 19.45
N ILE A 565 -3.72 4.44 18.14
CA ILE A 565 -3.59 5.70 17.36
C ILE A 565 -4.30 6.88 18.05
N LYS A 566 -5.46 6.63 18.67
CA LYS A 566 -6.25 7.67 19.37
C LYS A 566 -5.72 8.05 20.76
N LYS A 567 -4.92 7.21 21.41
CA LYS A 567 -4.44 7.41 22.79
C LYS A 567 -2.94 7.68 22.91
N THR A 568 -2.12 7.39 21.91
CA THR A 568 -0.65 7.54 21.98
C THR A 568 -0.10 8.84 21.38
N GLY A 569 -0.90 9.61 20.64
CA GLY A 569 -0.48 10.88 20.03
C GLY A 569 0.04 11.89 21.06
N GLY A 570 1.35 12.16 21.04
CA GLY A 570 2.04 13.04 22.00
C GLY A 570 2.81 12.32 23.12
N SER A 571 2.92 10.99 23.08
CA SER A 571 3.79 10.22 23.99
C SER A 571 5.28 10.27 23.57
N VAL A 572 6.21 10.01 24.50
CA VAL A 572 7.66 10.00 24.21
C VAL A 572 8.02 8.89 23.21
N ASP A 573 7.35 7.74 23.32
CA ASP A 573 7.52 6.58 22.43
C ASP A 573 6.64 6.67 21.15
N SER A 574 6.07 7.85 20.81
CA SER A 574 5.07 8.00 19.73
C SER A 574 5.52 7.40 18.39
N LEU A 575 6.78 7.56 18.01
CA LEU A 575 7.35 7.02 16.77
C LEU A 575 7.27 5.49 16.70
N VAL A 576 7.47 4.79 17.83
CA VAL A 576 7.41 3.33 17.90
C VAL A 576 5.97 2.84 17.73
N TYR A 577 5.01 3.56 18.30
CA TYR A 577 3.59 3.27 18.12
C TYR A 577 3.14 3.57 16.68
N GLU A 578 3.55 4.70 16.12
CA GLU A 578 3.24 5.13 14.76
C GLU A 578 3.71 4.07 13.74
N GLN A 579 5.01 3.75 13.72
CA GLN A 579 5.59 2.73 12.83
C GLN A 579 4.96 1.35 12.99
N LEU A 580 4.61 0.95 14.22
CA LEU A 580 3.90 -0.31 14.48
C LEU A 580 2.48 -0.30 13.91
N THR A 581 1.73 0.79 14.09
CA THR A 581 0.35 0.89 13.59
C THR A 581 0.27 1.08 12.07
N GLU A 582 1.24 1.76 11.48
CA GLU A 582 1.44 1.89 10.03
C GLU A 582 1.69 0.52 9.40
N SER A 583 2.76 -0.18 9.82
CA SER A 583 3.15 -1.48 9.26
C SER A 583 2.14 -2.61 9.52
N TYR A 584 1.37 -2.54 10.62
CA TYR A 584 0.21 -3.42 10.81
C TYR A 584 -0.90 -3.16 9.78
N THR A 585 -1.14 -1.88 9.46
CA THR A 585 -2.16 -1.47 8.48
C THR A 585 -1.73 -1.80 7.05
N GLU A 586 -0.44 -1.75 6.75
CA GLU A 586 0.12 -2.23 5.48
C GLU A 586 -0.09 -3.74 5.29
N LEU A 587 0.21 -4.56 6.32
CA LEU A 587 -0.08 -6.00 6.28
C LEU A 587 -1.56 -6.29 6.06
N LEU A 588 -2.46 -5.58 6.77
CA LEU A 588 -3.90 -5.68 6.58
C LEU A 588 -4.33 -5.42 5.12
N TYR A 589 -3.78 -4.39 4.48
CA TYR A 589 -4.07 -4.11 3.07
C TYR A 589 -3.52 -5.20 2.15
N PHE A 590 -2.31 -5.70 2.40
CA PHE A 590 -1.79 -6.83 1.62
C PHE A 590 -2.67 -8.09 1.76
N THR A 591 -3.06 -8.47 2.99
CA THR A 591 -3.94 -9.62 3.23
C THR A 591 -5.28 -9.48 2.51
N ALA A 592 -5.89 -8.30 2.50
CA ALA A 592 -7.14 -8.06 1.77
C ALA A 592 -6.98 -8.24 0.25
N ALA A 593 -5.87 -7.77 -0.33
CA ALA A 593 -5.56 -7.99 -1.75
C ALA A 593 -5.22 -9.46 -2.06
N ASN A 594 -4.55 -10.17 -1.14
CA ASN A 594 -4.26 -11.59 -1.29
C ASN A 594 -5.55 -12.42 -1.31
N VAL A 595 -6.47 -12.20 -0.35
CA VAL A 595 -7.80 -12.83 -0.31
C VAL A 595 -8.58 -12.60 -1.60
N GLN A 596 -8.57 -11.37 -2.13
CA GLN A 596 -9.22 -11.06 -3.40
C GLN A 596 -8.59 -11.87 -4.56
N SER A 597 -7.25 -11.86 -4.70
CA SER A 597 -6.57 -12.60 -5.77
C SER A 597 -6.78 -14.12 -5.71
N LEU A 598 -6.89 -14.69 -4.50
CA LEU A 598 -7.19 -16.10 -4.28
C LEU A 598 -8.65 -16.44 -4.65
N LEU A 599 -9.59 -15.56 -4.32
CA LEU A 599 -11.00 -15.72 -4.72
C LEU A 599 -11.14 -15.67 -6.25
N ASP A 600 -10.46 -14.73 -6.92
CA ASP A 600 -10.54 -14.54 -8.37
C ASP A 600 -9.82 -15.68 -9.14
N TYR A 601 -8.68 -16.16 -8.63
CA TYR A 601 -8.05 -17.40 -9.08
C TYR A 601 -8.98 -18.61 -8.89
N SER A 602 -9.66 -18.72 -7.74
CA SER A 602 -10.65 -19.79 -7.50
C SER A 602 -11.92 -19.69 -8.38
N ASN A 603 -12.10 -18.58 -9.09
CA ASN A 603 -13.16 -18.38 -10.10
C ASN A 603 -12.63 -18.58 -11.54
N GLY A 604 -11.33 -18.80 -11.73
CA GLY A 604 -10.71 -18.93 -13.05
C GLY A 604 -10.58 -17.62 -13.83
N GLN A 605 -10.57 -16.46 -13.13
CA GLN A 605 -10.44 -15.13 -13.75
C GLN A 605 -8.98 -14.70 -13.96
N ILE A 606 -8.05 -15.31 -13.22
CA ILE A 606 -6.64 -14.92 -13.11
C ILE A 606 -5.78 -16.21 -13.26
N PRO A 607 -4.62 -16.19 -13.93
CA PRO A 607 -3.71 -17.35 -13.97
C PRO A 607 -2.97 -17.56 -12.65
N ASP A 608 -2.37 -18.73 -12.48
CA ASP A 608 -1.67 -19.16 -11.26
C ASP A 608 -0.48 -18.26 -10.86
N ILE A 609 0.20 -17.65 -11.82
CA ILE A 609 1.37 -16.77 -11.58
C ILE A 609 0.93 -15.40 -10.99
N ASP A 610 -0.29 -14.96 -11.29
CA ASP A 610 -0.78 -13.62 -10.93
C ASP A 610 -1.44 -13.54 -9.54
N ILE A 611 -1.53 -14.67 -8.82
CA ILE A 611 -1.95 -14.69 -7.40
C ILE A 611 -0.99 -13.80 -6.59
N ALA A 612 -1.52 -12.92 -5.73
CA ALA A 612 -0.74 -11.84 -5.13
C ALA A 612 0.47 -12.33 -4.31
N ILE A 613 0.35 -13.47 -3.62
CA ILE A 613 1.46 -14.09 -2.86
C ILE A 613 2.65 -14.56 -3.72
N PHE A 614 2.45 -14.75 -5.03
CA PHE A 614 3.51 -15.07 -6.01
C PHE A 614 3.92 -13.84 -6.82
N LYS A 615 2.94 -13.04 -7.26
CA LYS A 615 3.16 -11.83 -8.06
C LYS A 615 3.94 -10.74 -7.30
N TYR A 616 3.62 -10.56 -6.02
CA TYR A 616 4.17 -9.55 -5.13
C TYR A 616 4.93 -10.18 -3.95
N ALA A 617 5.63 -11.29 -4.18
CA ALA A 617 6.29 -12.06 -3.14
C ALA A 617 7.39 -11.27 -2.40
N GLU A 618 8.12 -10.41 -3.12
CA GLU A 618 9.25 -9.66 -2.56
C GLU A 618 8.76 -8.45 -1.76
N GLU A 619 7.72 -7.78 -2.25
CA GLU A 619 6.98 -6.72 -1.55
C GLU A 619 6.34 -7.26 -0.27
N HIS A 620 5.75 -8.46 -0.32
CA HIS A 620 5.13 -9.09 0.86
C HIS A 620 6.18 -9.45 1.93
N VAL A 621 7.35 -9.98 1.50
CA VAL A 621 8.50 -10.21 2.37
C VAL A 621 9.04 -8.88 2.95
N TYR A 622 9.10 -7.81 2.14
CA TYR A 622 9.53 -6.47 2.60
C TYR A 622 8.59 -5.90 3.68
N ILE A 623 7.27 -5.91 3.44
CA ILE A 623 6.26 -5.43 4.41
C ILE A 623 6.33 -6.25 5.71
N TYR A 624 6.49 -7.58 5.62
CA TYR A 624 6.69 -8.41 6.82
C TYR A 624 8.00 -8.08 7.55
N LYS A 625 9.11 -7.75 6.86
CA LYS A 625 10.35 -7.30 7.51
C LYS A 625 10.20 -5.93 8.19
N LYS A 626 9.46 -4.99 7.60
CA LYS A 626 9.11 -3.70 8.20
C LYS A 626 8.30 -3.89 9.50
N TYR A 627 7.26 -4.73 9.46
CA TYR A 627 6.48 -5.08 10.66
C TYR A 627 7.32 -5.81 11.72
N LEU A 628 8.14 -6.78 11.31
CA LEU A 628 9.07 -7.52 12.17
C LEU A 628 10.10 -6.59 12.85
N GLY A 629 10.50 -5.50 12.20
CA GLY A 629 11.26 -4.42 12.83
C GLY A 629 10.46 -3.75 13.95
N ALA A 630 9.34 -3.11 13.58
CA ALA A 630 8.54 -2.28 14.48
C ALA A 630 8.02 -3.05 15.72
N ILE A 631 7.59 -4.31 15.57
CA ILE A 631 7.13 -5.13 16.70
C ILE A 631 8.28 -5.55 17.64
N ASN A 632 9.48 -5.82 17.12
CA ASN A 632 10.63 -6.16 17.95
C ASN A 632 11.22 -4.93 18.66
N ASP A 633 11.13 -3.75 18.05
CA ASP A 633 11.41 -2.46 18.69
C ASP A 633 10.41 -2.19 19.85
N ALA A 634 9.11 -2.37 19.60
CA ALA A 634 8.08 -2.24 20.63
C ALA A 634 8.22 -3.27 21.77
N LEU A 635 8.61 -4.51 21.45
CA LEU A 635 8.92 -5.57 22.42
C LEU A 635 10.14 -5.22 23.28
N SER A 636 11.24 -4.77 22.66
CA SER A 636 12.50 -4.50 23.35
C SER A 636 12.36 -3.34 24.35
N VAL A 637 11.59 -2.30 24.00
CA VAL A 637 11.29 -1.16 24.88
C VAL A 637 10.28 -1.51 25.99
N GLY A 638 9.56 -2.63 25.85
CA GLY A 638 8.48 -3.03 26.76
C GLY A 638 7.17 -2.27 26.53
N ALA A 639 6.99 -1.67 25.34
CA ALA A 639 5.85 -0.81 25.01
C ALA A 639 4.48 -1.52 25.14
N LEU A 640 4.43 -2.85 25.01
CA LEU A 640 3.22 -3.65 25.26
C LEU A 640 2.66 -3.47 26.68
N ALA A 641 3.54 -3.29 27.68
CA ALA A 641 3.19 -3.05 29.08
C ALA A 641 2.74 -1.60 29.37
N GLN A 642 2.84 -0.71 28.37
CA GLN A 642 2.22 0.61 28.37
C GLN A 642 0.87 0.56 27.63
N ILE A 643 0.83 -0.06 26.45
CA ILE A 643 -0.40 -0.28 25.66
C ILE A 643 -1.47 -0.97 26.53
N SER A 644 -1.11 -2.01 27.29
CA SER A 644 -2.04 -2.74 28.16
C SER A 644 -2.68 -1.89 29.27
N LYS A 645 -2.04 -0.77 29.67
CA LYS A 645 -2.57 0.20 30.65
C LYS A 645 -3.41 1.30 29.99
N LEU A 646 -3.21 1.55 28.70
CA LEU A 646 -4.00 2.51 27.92
C LEU A 646 -5.32 1.91 27.41
N LEU A 647 -5.50 0.59 27.48
CA LEU A 647 -6.65 -0.11 26.89
C LEU A 647 -7.76 -0.42 27.90
N ASP A 648 -8.91 0.22 27.68
CA ASP A 648 -10.20 -0.28 28.16
C ASP A 648 -10.60 -1.47 27.28
N VAL A 649 -10.07 -2.66 27.59
CA VAL A 649 -10.19 -3.85 26.72
C VAL A 649 -11.66 -4.18 26.45
N SER A 650 -12.09 -4.05 25.19
CA SER A 650 -13.45 -4.37 24.81
C SER A 650 -13.74 -5.86 25.06
N SER A 651 -14.96 -6.17 25.49
CA SER A 651 -15.44 -7.55 25.67
C SER A 651 -15.30 -8.42 24.42
N ASN A 652 -15.09 -7.81 23.26
CA ASN A 652 -14.95 -8.45 21.97
C ASN A 652 -13.55 -9.06 21.74
N LEU A 653 -12.49 -8.55 22.37
CA LEU A 653 -11.14 -9.14 22.26
C LEU A 653 -11.01 -10.46 23.04
N TYR A 654 -11.73 -10.59 24.17
CA TYR A 654 -11.84 -11.83 24.93
C TYR A 654 -12.63 -12.95 24.21
N ARG A 655 -13.27 -12.64 23.07
CA ARG A 655 -14.08 -13.59 22.30
C ARG A 655 -13.30 -14.32 21.20
N MET A 656 -12.08 -13.88 20.88
CA MET A 656 -11.24 -14.51 19.85
C MET A 656 -10.60 -15.82 20.38
N LYS A 657 -10.33 -16.76 19.47
CA LYS A 657 -9.60 -18.00 19.79
C LYS A 657 -8.09 -17.74 19.79
N TRP A 658 -7.58 -17.15 20.87
CA TRP A 658 -6.14 -16.92 21.03
C TRP A 658 -5.37 -18.23 21.18
N ASN A 659 -4.64 -18.64 20.14
CA ASN A 659 -3.78 -19.82 20.16
C ASN A 659 -2.75 -19.72 21.30
N GLY A 660 -2.80 -20.67 22.23
CA GLY A 660 -1.94 -20.73 23.42
C GLY A 660 -2.54 -20.13 24.70
N VAL A 661 -3.65 -19.36 24.64
CA VAL A 661 -4.28 -18.81 25.85
C VAL A 661 -5.29 -19.83 26.41
N SER A 662 -4.95 -20.41 27.55
CA SER A 662 -5.79 -21.37 28.28
C SER A 662 -7.06 -20.71 28.82
N LYS A 663 -8.22 -21.36 28.69
CA LYS A 663 -9.49 -20.87 29.26
C LYS A 663 -9.50 -20.76 30.80
N LYS A 664 -8.52 -21.34 31.50
CA LYS A 664 -8.35 -21.15 32.96
C LYS A 664 -7.64 -19.85 33.28
N ASP A 665 -6.77 -19.40 32.38
CA ASP A 665 -5.99 -18.19 32.53
C ASP A 665 -6.75 -17.06 31.84
N LYS A 666 -7.42 -16.23 32.64
CA LYS A 666 -7.71 -14.86 32.25
C LYS A 666 -6.38 -14.11 32.23
N GLY A 667 -5.57 -14.39 31.21
CA GLY A 667 -4.23 -13.87 31.03
C GLY A 667 -4.19 -12.36 31.16
N SER A 668 -3.05 -11.82 31.56
CA SER A 668 -2.89 -10.39 31.70
C SER A 668 -3.24 -9.67 30.40
N ILE A 669 -3.68 -8.41 30.50
CA ILE A 669 -4.00 -7.62 29.30
C ILE A 669 -2.78 -7.52 28.37
N GLU A 670 -1.56 -7.56 28.91
CA GLU A 670 -0.32 -7.62 28.12
C GLU A 670 -0.19 -8.92 27.30
N GLU A 671 -0.61 -10.08 27.82
CA GLU A 671 -0.60 -11.34 27.05
C GLU A 671 -1.59 -11.30 25.87
N ILE A 672 -2.80 -10.75 26.09
CA ILE A 672 -3.81 -10.63 25.02
C ILE A 672 -3.33 -9.64 23.95
N VAL A 673 -2.76 -8.51 24.35
CA VAL A 673 -2.15 -7.53 23.44
C VAL A 673 -0.95 -8.13 22.69
N LYS A 674 -0.10 -8.91 23.37
CA LYS A 674 1.01 -9.63 22.71
C LYS A 674 0.47 -10.62 21.67
N SER A 675 -0.50 -11.46 22.02
CA SER A 675 -1.10 -12.42 21.07
C SER A 675 -1.75 -11.73 19.87
N ALA A 676 -2.44 -10.59 20.08
CA ALA A 676 -3.05 -9.80 19.02
C ALA A 676 -2.03 -9.22 18.01
N LEU A 677 -0.90 -8.71 18.50
CA LEU A 677 0.15 -8.14 17.66
C LEU A 677 1.08 -9.21 17.07
N MET A 678 1.21 -10.38 17.71
CA MET A 678 1.97 -11.51 17.18
C MET A 678 1.20 -12.32 16.13
N LEU A 679 -0.11 -12.09 15.96
CA LEU A 679 -0.96 -12.83 15.02
C LEU A 679 -0.42 -12.87 13.56
N PRO A 680 0.03 -11.76 12.93
CA PRO A 680 0.58 -11.83 11.58
C PRO A 680 1.88 -12.65 11.50
N LEU A 681 2.65 -12.69 12.59
CA LEU A 681 3.89 -13.45 12.73
C LEU A 681 3.65 -14.93 13.10
N GLN A 682 2.42 -15.29 13.53
CA GLN A 682 1.96 -16.67 13.55
C GLN A 682 1.54 -17.11 12.13
N ARG A 683 0.84 -16.25 11.37
CA ARG A 683 0.50 -16.53 9.96
C ARG A 683 1.75 -16.71 9.10
N LEU A 684 2.78 -15.88 9.30
CA LEU A 684 4.04 -15.94 8.56
C LEU A 684 4.68 -17.34 8.59
N LYS A 685 4.68 -18.02 9.73
CA LYS A 685 5.19 -19.41 9.85
C LYS A 685 4.39 -20.44 9.04
N THR A 686 3.16 -20.14 8.66
CA THR A 686 2.32 -21.05 7.84
C THR A 686 2.53 -20.88 6.34
N TYR A 687 2.94 -19.69 5.88
CA TYR A 687 3.08 -19.42 4.43
C TYR A 687 4.08 -20.34 3.71
N PRO A 688 5.27 -20.71 4.24
CA PRO A 688 6.15 -21.66 3.55
C PRO A 688 5.47 -22.99 3.22
N SER A 689 4.77 -23.59 4.19
CA SER A 689 4.05 -24.86 4.00
C SER A 689 2.87 -24.72 3.02
N LEU A 690 2.15 -23.60 3.06
CA LEU A 690 1.02 -23.34 2.19
C LEU A 690 1.47 -23.07 0.74
N VAL A 691 2.53 -22.27 0.56
CA VAL A 691 3.21 -22.04 -0.73
C VAL A 691 3.78 -23.34 -1.29
N PHE A 692 4.48 -24.16 -0.50
CA PHE A 692 5.01 -25.44 -0.98
C PHE A 692 3.91 -26.38 -1.48
N LYS A 693 2.79 -26.47 -0.75
CA LYS A 693 1.62 -27.24 -1.18
C LYS A 693 0.98 -26.68 -2.47
N LEU A 694 0.94 -25.36 -2.66
CA LEU A 694 0.51 -24.78 -3.93
C LEU A 694 1.46 -25.19 -5.06
N ILE A 695 2.78 -25.07 -4.88
CA ILE A 695 3.80 -25.42 -5.89
C ILE A 695 3.66 -26.88 -6.36
N VAL A 696 3.57 -27.82 -5.41
CA VAL A 696 3.39 -29.25 -5.71
C VAL A 696 2.10 -29.51 -6.50
N ASN A 697 1.01 -28.80 -6.18
CA ASN A 697 -0.26 -28.91 -6.88
C ASN A 697 -0.32 -28.15 -8.23
N LEU A 698 0.65 -27.28 -8.52
CA LEU A 698 0.71 -26.45 -9.74
C LEU A 698 1.74 -26.94 -10.77
N GLN A 699 2.60 -27.91 -10.41
CA GLN A 699 3.58 -28.55 -11.30
C GLN A 699 4.53 -27.55 -12.02
N ARG A 700 4.90 -26.45 -11.35
CA ARG A 700 5.81 -25.40 -11.88
C ARG A 700 6.90 -25.07 -10.87
N GLU A 701 8.15 -25.28 -11.27
CA GLU A 701 9.26 -25.42 -10.31
C GLU A 701 10.10 -24.16 -10.10
N SER A 702 10.81 -23.67 -11.14
CA SER A 702 11.98 -22.78 -10.95
C SER A 702 11.71 -21.48 -10.16
N ARG A 703 10.83 -20.60 -10.64
CA ARG A 703 10.58 -19.29 -9.99
C ARG A 703 9.86 -19.42 -8.64
N LEU A 704 8.99 -20.42 -8.48
CA LEU A 704 8.23 -20.56 -7.25
C LEU A 704 9.06 -21.18 -6.11
N LEU A 705 10.06 -22.00 -6.42
CA LEU A 705 11.00 -22.54 -5.42
C LEU A 705 11.91 -21.45 -4.82
N ASP A 706 12.33 -20.44 -5.60
CA ASP A 706 13.02 -19.25 -5.07
C ASP A 706 12.13 -18.46 -4.11
N ILE A 707 10.86 -18.22 -4.47
CA ILE A 707 9.87 -17.59 -3.59
C ILE A 707 9.67 -18.39 -2.30
N HIS A 708 9.58 -19.73 -2.39
CA HIS A 708 9.53 -20.59 -1.20
C HIS A 708 10.81 -20.47 -0.35
N GLY A 709 12.00 -20.38 -0.95
CA GLY A 709 13.25 -20.11 -0.24
C GLY A 709 13.19 -18.80 0.56
N LYS A 710 12.81 -17.70 -0.09
CA LYS A 710 12.62 -16.37 0.52
C LYS A 710 11.64 -16.40 1.70
N TRP A 711 10.55 -17.18 1.61
CA TRP A 711 9.59 -17.39 2.71
C TRP A 711 10.17 -18.15 3.91
N ASN A 712 11.10 -19.08 3.72
CA ASN A 712 11.76 -19.75 4.85
C ASN A 712 12.79 -18.83 5.51
N THR A 713 13.61 -18.10 4.72
CA THR A 713 14.61 -17.16 5.27
C THR A 713 13.99 -16.13 6.21
N ILE A 714 12.81 -15.57 5.88
CA ILE A 714 12.15 -14.59 6.76
C ILE A 714 11.55 -15.24 8.04
N VAL A 715 11.16 -16.51 7.99
CA VAL A 715 10.69 -17.25 9.18
C VAL A 715 11.86 -17.54 10.15
N GLU A 716 13.03 -17.91 9.62
CA GLU A 716 14.25 -18.04 10.42
C GLU A 716 14.69 -16.68 11.01
N GLU A 717 14.67 -15.61 10.20
CA GLU A 717 14.97 -14.24 10.63
C GLU A 717 14.00 -13.74 11.71
N GLN A 718 12.72 -14.14 11.63
CA GLN A 718 11.71 -13.84 12.66
C GLN A 718 12.09 -14.43 14.01
N GLU A 719 12.40 -15.73 14.08
CA GLU A 719 12.69 -16.40 15.35
C GLU A 719 13.96 -15.85 16.01
N HIS A 720 14.99 -15.54 15.22
CA HIS A 720 16.20 -14.88 15.71
C HIS A 720 15.91 -13.50 16.32
N LYS A 721 15.26 -12.61 15.55
CA LYS A 721 15.00 -11.22 15.99
C LYS A 721 14.03 -11.14 17.18
N GLN A 722 13.07 -12.05 17.27
CA GLN A 722 12.18 -12.16 18.43
C GLN A 722 12.96 -12.59 19.68
N CYS A 723 13.84 -13.59 19.56
CA CYS A 723 14.71 -14.04 20.65
C CYS A 723 15.66 -12.93 21.15
N GLU A 724 16.22 -12.11 20.24
CA GLU A 724 17.02 -10.93 20.58
C GLU A 724 16.21 -9.84 21.29
N ALA A 725 14.98 -9.56 20.81
CA ALA A 725 14.10 -8.56 21.41
C ALA A 725 13.64 -8.94 22.83
N GLU A 726 13.32 -10.22 23.07
CA GLU A 726 12.91 -10.69 24.39
C GLU A 726 14.06 -10.71 25.40
N LYS A 727 15.27 -11.17 25.00
CA LYS A 727 16.49 -11.03 25.81
C LYS A 727 16.79 -9.57 26.15
N THR A 728 16.57 -8.67 25.19
CA THR A 728 16.75 -7.22 25.37
C THR A 728 15.73 -6.65 26.37
N LYS A 729 14.44 -7.06 26.30
CA LYS A 729 13.41 -6.68 27.29
C LYS A 729 13.76 -7.17 28.69
N GLU A 730 14.19 -8.43 28.85
CA GLU A 730 14.61 -9.00 30.13
C GLU A 730 15.76 -8.20 30.76
N PHE A 731 16.80 -7.92 29.97
CA PHE A 731 17.93 -7.07 30.39
C PHE A 731 17.49 -5.66 30.79
N TRP A 732 16.60 -5.02 30.02
CA TRP A 732 16.10 -3.67 30.34
C TRP A 732 15.24 -3.62 31.60
N CYS A 733 14.59 -4.72 32.00
CA CYS A 733 13.89 -4.83 33.29
C CYS A 733 14.88 -4.99 34.46
N ASN A 734 15.98 -5.72 34.25
CA ASN A 734 16.90 -6.15 35.31
C ASN A 734 18.10 -5.20 35.52
N SER A 735 18.41 -4.33 34.56
CA SER A 735 19.62 -3.47 34.59
C SER A 735 19.50 -2.18 35.41
N GLY A 736 18.29 -1.75 35.76
CA GLY A 736 18.04 -0.62 36.66
C GLY A 736 18.23 0.77 36.05
N ARG A 737 17.74 1.78 36.79
CA ARG A 737 17.46 3.15 36.27
C ARG A 737 18.63 3.87 35.60
N ILE A 738 19.86 3.64 36.06
CA ILE A 738 21.08 4.30 35.55
C ILE A 738 21.48 3.77 34.15
N ILE A 739 21.03 2.56 33.79
CA ILE A 739 21.28 1.96 32.47
C ILE A 739 20.04 2.07 31.59
N GLU A 740 18.84 1.95 32.18
CA GLU A 740 17.54 2.17 31.54
C GLU A 740 17.43 3.50 30.76
N GLN A 741 18.11 4.57 31.20
CA GLN A 741 18.17 5.85 30.47
C GLN A 741 18.80 5.76 29.06
N PHE A 742 19.49 4.66 28.73
CA PHE A 742 20.07 4.40 27.41
C PHE A 742 19.19 3.51 26.52
N ARG A 743 17.98 3.13 26.97
CA ARG A 743 16.99 2.39 26.18
C ARG A 743 16.53 3.22 24.98
N THR A 744 16.64 2.65 23.78
CA THR A 744 16.07 3.18 22.53
C THR A 744 15.50 2.03 21.71
N SER A 745 14.56 2.32 20.80
CA SER A 745 13.80 1.29 20.06
C SER A 745 14.69 0.31 19.30
N GLY A 746 15.66 0.80 18.53
CA GLY A 746 16.57 0.00 17.70
C GLY A 746 17.76 -0.64 18.44
N ARG A 747 17.93 -0.43 19.75
CA ARG A 747 19.01 -1.07 20.51
C ARG A 747 18.66 -2.53 20.85
N ARG A 748 19.66 -3.42 20.75
CA ARG A 748 19.58 -4.81 21.24
C ARG A 748 20.80 -5.12 22.11
N LEU A 749 20.61 -6.00 23.09
CA LEU A 749 21.72 -6.59 23.85
C LEU A 749 22.40 -7.66 23.01
N ILE A 750 23.70 -7.51 22.77
CA ILE A 750 24.53 -8.56 22.14
C ILE A 750 25.14 -9.45 23.23
N ARG A 751 25.78 -8.85 24.26
CA ARG A 751 26.44 -9.61 25.35
C ARG A 751 26.65 -8.76 26.61
N GLU A 752 26.65 -9.41 27.78
CA GLU A 752 26.96 -8.76 29.08
C GLU A 752 27.94 -9.59 29.93
N SER A 753 28.80 -8.93 30.70
CA SER A 753 29.86 -9.60 31.49
C SER A 753 29.35 -10.34 32.73
N HIS A 754 28.11 -10.13 33.16
CA HIS A 754 27.48 -10.92 34.23
C HIS A 754 27.08 -12.33 33.77
N LYS A 755 26.68 -12.50 32.50
CA LYS A 755 26.36 -13.81 31.91
C LYS A 755 27.57 -14.44 31.20
N HIS A 756 28.48 -13.63 30.66
CA HIS A 756 29.69 -14.09 29.95
C HIS A 756 30.96 -13.43 30.53
N PRO A 757 31.62 -14.04 31.53
CA PRO A 757 32.62 -13.36 32.35
C PRO A 757 33.81 -12.81 31.55
N ILE A 758 34.12 -11.54 31.79
CA ILE A 758 35.30 -10.84 31.28
C ILE A 758 35.73 -9.80 32.32
N GLN A 759 37.02 -9.73 32.61
CA GLN A 759 37.59 -9.00 33.76
C GLN A 759 38.67 -8.01 33.32
N LEU A 760 38.88 -6.93 34.08
CA LEU A 760 39.85 -5.88 33.76
C LEU A 760 41.20 -6.18 34.44
N GLN A 761 42.30 -6.18 33.68
CA GLN A 761 43.62 -6.66 34.14
C GLN A 761 44.13 -6.01 35.44
N ASN A 762 43.81 -4.74 35.67
CA ASN A 762 44.23 -3.95 36.83
C ASN A 762 43.03 -3.49 37.69
N ALA A 763 41.98 -4.31 37.81
CA ALA A 763 40.85 -4.02 38.69
C ALA A 763 41.29 -3.87 40.16
N GLY A 764 40.76 -2.87 40.86
CA GLY A 764 40.96 -2.72 42.30
C GLY A 764 40.18 -3.78 43.07
N ARG A 765 40.68 -4.20 44.25
CA ARG A 765 40.06 -5.25 45.09
C ARG A 765 38.59 -5.00 45.48
N PHE A 766 38.10 -3.77 45.32
CA PHE A 766 36.73 -3.34 45.63
C PHE A 766 36.00 -2.69 44.44
N SER A 767 36.55 -2.69 43.22
CA SER A 767 35.89 -2.09 42.05
C SER A 767 35.11 -3.12 41.23
N SER A 768 33.78 -3.04 41.25
CA SER A 768 32.91 -3.80 40.36
C SER A 768 32.94 -3.20 38.95
N HIS A 769 33.23 -4.05 37.96
CA HIS A 769 33.22 -3.69 36.54
C HIS A 769 32.18 -4.55 35.81
N TRP A 770 31.26 -3.90 35.11
CA TRP A 770 30.27 -4.56 34.26
C TRP A 770 30.41 -4.00 32.84
N PHE A 771 30.63 -4.90 31.87
CA PHE A 771 30.71 -4.57 30.45
C PHE A 771 29.44 -5.04 29.75
N ILE A 772 28.85 -4.15 28.96
CA ILE A 772 27.59 -4.37 28.24
C ILE A 772 27.81 -3.97 26.79
N LEU A 773 27.69 -4.93 25.87
CA LEU A 773 27.78 -4.71 24.44
C LEU A 773 26.36 -4.65 23.85
N LEU A 774 25.99 -3.47 23.36
CA LEU A 774 24.79 -3.23 22.58
C LEU A 774 25.13 -3.14 21.08
N THR A 775 24.12 -2.94 20.23
CA THR A 775 24.27 -2.86 18.77
C THR A 775 25.06 -1.65 18.26
N ASP A 776 25.09 -0.54 19.01
CA ASP A 776 25.75 0.71 18.63
C ASP A 776 26.80 1.20 19.64
N ILE A 777 26.68 0.81 20.91
CA ILE A 777 27.55 1.24 22.01
C ILE A 777 28.09 0.08 22.84
N LEU A 778 29.34 0.24 23.32
CA LEU A 778 29.88 -0.50 24.45
C LEU A 778 29.75 0.37 25.70
N VAL A 779 29.17 -0.18 26.77
CA VAL A 779 29.05 0.49 28.08
C VAL A 779 29.94 -0.21 29.10
N HIS A 780 30.77 0.55 29.80
CA HIS A 780 31.56 0.10 30.94
C HIS A 780 31.05 0.77 32.22
N VAL A 781 30.41 0.01 33.09
CA VAL A 781 29.97 0.49 34.40
C VAL A 781 31.07 0.21 35.42
N ASN A 782 31.55 1.26 36.08
CA ASN A 782 32.53 1.19 37.15
C ASN A 782 31.88 1.67 38.46
N GLY A 783 31.58 0.75 39.38
CA GLY A 783 30.77 1.05 40.56
C GLY A 783 29.37 1.55 40.18
N SER A 784 29.14 2.88 40.25
CA SER A 784 27.87 3.53 39.92
C SER A 784 27.92 4.45 38.70
N THR A 785 29.08 4.64 38.05
CA THR A 785 29.23 5.52 36.89
C THR A 785 29.33 4.72 35.59
N PRO A 786 28.40 4.91 34.62
CA PRO A 786 28.50 4.33 33.29
C PRO A 786 29.39 5.19 32.38
N HIS A 787 30.41 4.59 31.79
CA HIS A 787 31.17 5.13 30.66
C HIS A 787 30.64 4.53 29.36
N ILE A 788 30.55 5.34 28.30
CA ILE A 788 29.90 4.98 27.03
C ILE A 788 30.90 5.18 25.89
N HIS A 789 30.99 4.20 25.00
CA HIS A 789 31.87 4.22 23.83
C HIS A 789 31.07 3.85 22.59
N ASP A 790 30.94 4.77 21.61
CA ASP A 790 30.39 4.47 20.28
C ASP A 790 31.31 3.43 19.60
N LEU A 791 30.75 2.32 19.12
CA LEU A 791 31.51 1.23 18.51
C LEU A 791 32.34 1.67 17.28
N LYS A 792 31.94 2.76 16.59
CA LYS A 792 32.73 3.38 15.52
C LYS A 792 34.10 3.87 16.03
N SER A 793 34.15 4.29 17.29
CA SER A 793 35.33 4.76 18.04
C SER A 793 36.05 3.66 18.86
N VAL A 794 35.67 2.39 18.71
CA VAL A 794 36.30 1.25 19.41
C VAL A 794 37.24 0.49 18.47
N TRP A 795 38.54 0.47 18.77
CA TRP A 795 39.52 -0.40 18.10
C TRP A 795 39.83 -1.63 18.96
N ILE A 796 39.94 -2.79 18.32
CA ILE A 796 40.46 -4.03 18.93
C ILE A 796 41.90 -4.17 18.42
N ASP A 797 42.87 -4.34 19.32
CA ASP A 797 44.23 -4.68 18.92
C ASP A 797 44.31 -6.15 18.45
N PRO A 798 45.20 -6.48 17.49
CA PRO A 798 45.47 -7.87 17.14
C PRO A 798 46.04 -8.62 18.37
N PRO A 799 45.74 -9.92 18.54
CA PRO A 799 46.29 -10.70 19.63
C PRO A 799 47.82 -10.80 19.50
N THR A 800 48.55 -10.35 20.50
CA THR A 800 49.98 -10.60 20.66
C THR A 800 50.19 -12.03 21.13
N GLU A 801 51.05 -12.81 20.47
CA GLU A 801 51.33 -14.21 20.82
C GLU A 801 52.41 -14.35 21.91
N ASP A 802 52.46 -13.40 22.85
CA ASP A 802 53.33 -13.52 24.02
C ASP A 802 52.73 -14.51 25.02
N ASN A 803 53.51 -15.49 25.48
CA ASN A 803 53.09 -16.54 26.42
C ASN A 803 52.51 -16.02 27.76
N TYR A 804 52.74 -14.75 28.09
CA TYR A 804 52.18 -14.08 29.27
C TYR A 804 50.84 -13.35 29.02
N SER A 805 50.36 -13.33 27.77
CA SER A 805 49.15 -12.61 27.32
C SER A 805 47.98 -13.53 26.91
N LEU A 806 48.03 -14.80 27.34
CA LEU A 806 46.95 -15.77 27.18
C LEU A 806 45.60 -15.18 27.62
N ASN A 807 44.56 -15.45 26.83
CA ASN A 807 43.17 -15.02 27.04
C ASN A 807 42.92 -13.50 27.19
N GLN A 808 43.88 -12.63 26.82
CA GLN A 808 43.70 -11.17 26.84
C GLN A 808 43.03 -10.61 25.57
N ILE A 809 42.26 -9.53 25.72
CA ILE A 809 41.68 -8.70 24.66
C ILE A 809 41.99 -7.23 25.01
N CYS A 810 42.67 -6.51 24.12
CA CYS A 810 42.96 -5.08 24.31
C CYS A 810 42.05 -4.21 23.42
N LEU A 811 41.34 -3.27 24.05
CA LEU A 811 40.45 -2.31 23.39
C LEU A 811 41.01 -0.89 23.53
N LYS A 812 41.12 -0.18 22.41
CA LYS A 812 41.58 1.22 22.33
C LYS A 812 40.43 2.15 21.98
N MET A 813 40.21 3.12 22.85
CA MET A 813 39.23 4.21 22.74
C MET A 813 39.97 5.56 22.64
N PRO A 814 39.30 6.68 22.30
CA PRO A 814 39.97 7.99 22.17
C PRO A 814 40.72 8.51 23.40
N GLU A 815 40.24 8.19 24.61
CA GLU A 815 40.81 8.66 25.89
C GLU A 815 41.21 7.53 26.85
N GLU A 816 41.00 6.27 26.46
CA GLU A 816 41.16 5.10 27.33
C GLU A 816 41.67 3.88 26.56
N THR A 817 42.43 3.02 27.24
CA THR A 817 42.79 1.68 26.75
C THR A 817 42.43 0.67 27.83
N LEU A 818 41.60 -0.31 27.47
CA LEU A 818 41.09 -1.34 28.38
C LEU A 818 41.73 -2.67 28.00
N VAL A 819 42.56 -3.22 28.88
CA VAL A 819 43.09 -4.59 28.74
C VAL A 819 42.22 -5.53 29.57
N LEU A 820 41.46 -6.35 28.86
CA LEU A 820 40.51 -7.31 29.41
C LEU A 820 41.09 -8.72 29.35
N TYR A 821 40.64 -9.61 30.24
CA TYR A 821 40.96 -11.04 30.20
C TYR A 821 39.72 -11.90 30.45
N THR A 822 39.69 -13.08 29.83
CA THR A 822 38.72 -14.16 30.11
C THR A 822 39.40 -15.32 30.81
N LEU A 823 38.62 -16.21 31.44
CA LEU A 823 39.17 -17.41 32.07
C LEU A 823 39.52 -18.46 31.00
N GLU A 824 38.64 -18.62 30.01
CA GLU A 824 38.77 -19.61 28.94
C GLU A 824 39.06 -18.95 27.58
N ALA A 825 39.73 -19.70 26.69
CA ALA A 825 40.03 -19.25 25.33
C ALA A 825 38.77 -19.14 24.45
N GLU A 826 37.78 -20.02 24.69
CA GLU A 826 36.47 -19.99 24.01
C GLU A 826 35.72 -18.69 24.33
N GLN A 827 35.65 -18.32 25.62
CA GLN A 827 35.08 -17.04 26.07
C GLN A 827 35.75 -15.84 25.38
N LYS A 828 37.08 -15.86 25.18
CA LYS A 828 37.80 -14.82 24.42
C LYS A 828 37.39 -14.81 22.95
N ALA A 829 37.33 -15.97 22.30
CA ALA A 829 36.96 -16.08 20.89
C ALA A 829 35.54 -15.54 20.65
N GLU A 830 34.56 -15.94 21.48
CA GLU A 830 33.19 -15.43 21.40
C GLU A 830 33.09 -13.91 21.65
N TRP A 831 33.77 -13.39 22.68
CA TRP A 831 33.76 -11.94 22.96
C TRP A 831 34.39 -11.14 21.82
N LEU A 832 35.50 -11.62 21.26
CA LEU A 832 36.19 -10.99 20.13
C LEU A 832 35.34 -11.05 18.85
N GLN A 833 34.64 -12.15 18.60
CA GLN A 833 33.68 -12.30 17.49
C GLN A 833 32.50 -11.33 17.68
N ALA A 834 31.89 -11.27 18.86
CA ALA A 834 30.77 -10.38 19.17
C ALA A 834 31.16 -8.91 19.00
N LEU A 835 32.30 -8.48 19.56
CA LEU A 835 32.82 -7.12 19.40
C LEU A 835 33.15 -6.81 17.93
N THR A 836 33.81 -7.71 17.21
CA THR A 836 34.15 -7.52 15.80
C THR A 836 32.91 -7.36 14.94
N ASN A 837 31.90 -8.20 15.14
CA ASN A 837 30.64 -8.15 14.39
C ASN A 837 29.83 -6.89 14.72
N ALA A 838 29.73 -6.52 16.00
CA ALA A 838 29.05 -5.29 16.42
C ALA A 838 29.71 -4.04 15.80
N ILE A 839 31.04 -3.96 15.80
CA ILE A 839 31.78 -2.86 15.17
C ILE A 839 31.61 -2.87 13.64
N LYS A 840 31.61 -4.04 12.97
CA LYS A 840 31.32 -4.13 11.53
C LYS A 840 29.91 -3.61 11.20
N VAL A 841 28.90 -3.98 11.98
CA VAL A 841 27.51 -3.51 11.80
C VAL A 841 27.42 -2.01 12.05
N ALA A 842 28.00 -1.49 13.14
CA ALA A 842 28.01 -0.06 13.46
C ALA A 842 28.73 0.82 12.42
N LEU A 843 29.63 0.23 11.61
CA LEU A 843 30.32 0.87 10.49
C LEU A 843 29.64 0.65 9.12
N GLY A 844 28.60 -0.19 9.03
CA GLY A 844 27.96 -0.55 7.75
C GLY A 844 28.78 -1.51 6.87
N LEU A 845 29.68 -2.28 7.47
CA LEU A 845 30.70 -3.09 6.78
C LEU A 845 30.47 -4.61 6.88
N SER A 846 29.20 -5.05 6.85
CA SER A 846 28.77 -6.44 7.05
C SER A 846 29.55 -7.47 6.22
N ASN A 847 29.80 -7.17 4.95
CA ASN A 847 30.41 -8.10 3.99
C ASN A 847 31.94 -8.04 3.97
N THR A 848 32.57 -7.26 4.87
CA THR A 848 34.04 -7.12 4.92
C THR A 848 34.69 -8.19 5.78
N VAL A 849 35.84 -8.72 5.34
CA VAL A 849 36.61 -9.69 6.14
C VAL A 849 37.29 -9.01 7.33
N GLN A 850 37.95 -7.87 7.09
CA GLN A 850 38.78 -7.15 8.09
C GLN A 850 38.17 -5.78 8.45
N LEU A 851 38.38 -5.36 9.70
CA LEU A 851 38.00 -4.02 10.17
C LEU A 851 38.97 -2.95 9.64
N PRO A 852 38.48 -1.78 9.17
CA PRO A 852 39.35 -0.69 8.75
C PRO A 852 40.07 -0.06 9.95
N ILE A 853 41.37 0.16 9.79
CA ILE A 853 42.24 0.83 10.77
C ILE A 853 41.88 2.32 10.87
N ILE A 854 41.69 2.98 9.72
CA ILE A 854 41.26 4.38 9.63
C ILE A 854 39.74 4.45 9.49
N ARG A 855 39.07 5.26 10.31
CA ARG A 855 37.60 5.37 10.36
C ARG A 855 37.16 6.83 10.49
N THR A 856 35.94 7.15 10.07
CA THR A 856 35.30 8.43 10.39
C THR A 856 34.33 8.26 11.56
N ALA A 857 34.52 9.05 12.61
CA ALA A 857 33.70 9.00 13.81
C ALA A 857 33.64 10.38 14.49
N GLU A 858 32.56 10.60 15.24
CA GLU A 858 32.37 11.77 16.07
C GLU A 858 32.60 11.41 17.55
N TYR A 859 33.22 12.31 18.33
CA TYR A 859 33.54 12.10 19.73
C TYR A 859 33.52 13.42 20.50
N THR A 860 33.23 13.38 21.80
CA THR A 860 33.38 14.52 22.71
C THR A 860 34.31 14.13 23.85
N PHE A 861 35.42 14.84 24.00
CA PHE A 861 36.45 14.52 25.00
C PHE A 861 36.02 14.97 26.41
N TYR A 862 36.27 14.15 27.43
CA TYR A 862 35.92 14.44 28.83
C TYR A 862 37.12 14.38 29.80
N LYS A 863 38.28 13.85 29.38
CA LYS A 863 39.51 13.73 30.21
C LYS A 863 40.69 14.58 29.72
N ALA A 864 40.88 14.72 28.42
CA ALA A 864 42.08 15.30 27.81
C ALA A 864 42.11 16.83 28.00
N GLY A 865 42.90 17.33 28.95
CA GLY A 865 42.83 18.72 29.45
C GLY A 865 42.84 19.86 28.41
N PHE A 866 43.50 19.70 27.26
CA PHE A 866 43.49 20.70 26.17
C PHE A 866 42.26 20.59 25.23
N TYR A 867 41.66 19.41 25.15
CA TYR A 867 40.48 19.11 24.35
C TYR A 867 39.22 18.95 25.20
N LYS A 868 39.27 19.23 26.50
CA LYS A 868 38.17 18.92 27.43
C LYS A 868 36.88 19.61 26.99
N ASP A 869 35.80 18.83 26.98
CA ASP A 869 34.45 19.19 26.56
C ASP A 869 34.35 19.58 25.05
N ALA A 870 35.44 19.46 24.27
CA ALA A 870 35.45 19.71 22.83
C ALA A 870 34.97 18.51 22.02
N LYS A 871 34.32 18.80 20.89
CA LYS A 871 33.73 17.83 19.96
C LYS A 871 34.59 17.70 18.71
N TYR A 872 35.07 16.49 18.41
CA TYR A 872 35.77 16.18 17.16
C TYR A 872 34.90 15.34 16.24
N ASN A 873 34.81 15.74 14.97
CA ASN A 873 34.19 14.97 13.91
C ASN A 873 35.16 14.86 12.73
N GLY A 874 35.63 13.65 12.43
CA GLY A 874 36.65 13.48 11.41
C GLY A 874 37.24 12.07 11.35
N ARG A 875 38.40 11.96 10.73
CA ARG A 875 39.14 10.70 10.63
C ARG A 875 39.91 10.38 11.91
N TRP A 876 39.98 9.09 12.22
CA TRP A 876 40.65 8.49 13.36
C TRP A 876 41.49 7.30 12.91
N SER A 877 42.56 6.99 13.64
CA SER A 877 43.38 5.78 13.48
C SER A 877 43.78 5.26 14.85
N ASN A 878 43.46 3.99 15.17
CA ASN A 878 43.81 3.32 16.45
C ASN A 878 43.58 4.19 17.71
N GLY A 879 42.39 4.77 17.85
CA GLY A 879 42.01 5.62 18.99
C GLY A 879 42.60 7.04 18.95
N LYS A 880 43.15 7.52 17.83
CA LYS A 880 43.72 8.88 17.72
C LYS A 880 43.20 9.66 16.51
N MET A 881 42.95 10.95 16.68
CA MET A 881 42.63 11.89 15.60
C MET A 881 43.77 11.89 14.58
N HIS A 882 43.46 11.59 13.32
CA HIS A 882 44.45 11.42 12.25
C HIS A 882 43.81 11.58 10.87
N GLY A 883 44.41 12.35 9.98
CA GLY A 883 43.83 12.73 8.69
C GLY A 883 43.01 14.03 8.80
N SER A 884 41.99 14.19 7.96
CA SER A 884 41.13 15.38 7.96
C SER A 884 40.01 15.31 9.01
N GLY A 885 39.75 16.42 9.71
CA GLY A 885 38.65 16.54 10.67
C GLY A 885 38.30 17.97 11.04
N GLN A 886 37.20 18.11 11.77
CA GLN A 886 36.74 19.32 12.44
C GLN A 886 36.79 19.11 13.96
N LEU A 887 37.24 20.13 14.68
CA LEU A 887 37.27 20.18 16.14
C LEU A 887 36.58 21.47 16.61
N GLU A 888 35.64 21.36 17.53
CA GLU A 888 34.80 22.45 18.04
C GLU A 888 34.87 22.49 19.57
N TRP A 889 35.26 23.64 20.14
CA TRP A 889 35.40 23.83 21.59
C TRP A 889 34.17 24.52 22.19
N THR A 890 33.95 24.35 23.49
CA THR A 890 32.82 24.94 24.24
C THR A 890 32.81 26.47 24.28
N ASP A 891 33.93 27.14 24.01
CA ASP A 891 34.03 28.59 23.83
C ASP A 891 33.76 29.05 22.38
N GLY A 892 33.25 28.15 21.53
CA GLY A 892 32.79 28.42 20.17
C GLY A 892 33.89 28.47 19.12
N ARG A 893 35.14 28.15 19.46
CA ARG A 893 36.21 28.00 18.46
C ARG A 893 35.94 26.78 17.58
N VAL A 894 36.24 26.90 16.29
CA VAL A 894 36.20 25.77 15.35
C VAL A 894 37.52 25.70 14.58
N TYR A 895 38.20 24.55 14.62
CA TYR A 895 39.32 24.23 13.74
C TYR A 895 38.88 23.20 12.70
N LYS A 896 39.18 23.44 11.43
CA LYS A 896 38.95 22.53 10.30
C LYS A 896 40.28 22.33 9.56
N GLY A 897 40.79 21.10 9.53
CA GLY A 897 42.10 20.85 8.92
C GLY A 897 42.60 19.42 9.10
N GLN A 898 43.91 19.26 8.98
CA GLN A 898 44.59 17.98 9.18
C GLN A 898 45.04 17.77 10.64
N PHE A 899 45.14 16.49 11.01
CA PHE A 899 45.55 15.97 12.31
C PHE A 899 46.49 14.78 12.13
N ASN A 900 47.36 14.54 13.11
CA ASN A 900 48.15 13.33 13.22
C ASN A 900 48.36 12.97 14.70
N ASN A 901 48.01 11.75 15.10
CA ASN A 901 48.24 11.22 16.45
C ASN A 901 47.77 12.16 17.59
N ASN A 902 46.53 12.65 17.53
CA ASN A 902 45.94 13.63 18.47
C ASN A 902 46.58 15.04 18.45
N GLN A 903 47.45 15.35 17.49
CA GLN A 903 48.00 16.69 17.28
C GLN A 903 47.44 17.33 16.01
N ILE A 904 47.27 18.66 16.02
CA ILE A 904 47.00 19.45 14.82
C ILE A 904 48.23 19.41 13.91
N HIS A 905 48.04 19.16 12.61
CA HIS A 905 49.12 18.95 11.65
C HIS A 905 48.79 19.57 10.29
N GLY A 906 49.80 19.96 9.51
CA GLY A 906 49.62 20.39 8.12
C GLY A 906 48.79 21.67 7.97
N PHE A 907 47.79 21.64 7.08
CA PHE A 907 46.95 22.78 6.75
C PHE A 907 45.62 22.76 7.50
N GLY A 908 45.17 23.93 7.97
CA GLY A 908 43.85 24.13 8.53
C GLY A 908 43.45 25.60 8.72
N ARG A 909 42.15 25.79 8.96
CA ARG A 909 41.51 27.08 9.28
C ARG A 909 40.99 27.03 10.71
N MET A 910 41.21 28.10 11.47
CA MET A 910 40.68 28.28 12.82
C MET A 910 39.75 29.50 12.86
N GLU A 911 38.54 29.30 13.36
CA GLU A 911 37.47 30.29 13.41
C GLU A 911 37.26 30.67 14.88
N LEU A 912 37.47 31.95 15.22
CA LEU A 912 37.38 32.48 16.59
C LEU A 912 36.17 33.43 16.70
N PRO A 913 35.17 33.16 17.58
CA PRO A 913 33.94 33.97 17.66
C PRO A 913 34.14 35.47 17.89
N SER A 914 35.24 35.86 18.55
CA SER A 914 35.55 37.23 18.96
C SER A 914 36.58 37.96 18.08
N VAL A 915 37.25 37.27 17.15
CA VAL A 915 38.39 37.84 16.38
C VAL A 915 38.38 37.46 14.88
N GLY A 916 37.43 36.64 14.43
CA GLY A 916 37.29 36.25 13.03
C GLY A 916 38.08 34.97 12.66
N THR A 917 38.26 34.73 11.35
CA THR A 917 38.84 33.47 10.86
C THR A 917 40.30 33.60 10.48
N PHE A 918 41.16 32.80 11.11
CA PHE A 918 42.59 32.73 10.88
C PHE A 918 42.96 31.49 10.04
N LEU A 919 43.91 31.66 9.12
CA LEU A 919 44.57 30.55 8.43
C LEU A 919 45.86 30.21 9.17
N SER A 920 45.92 29.01 9.76
CA SER A 920 47.07 28.57 10.55
C SER A 920 47.98 27.66 9.72
N PHE A 921 49.14 28.16 9.33
CA PHE A 921 50.24 27.34 8.84
C PHE A 921 51.05 26.82 10.03
N ILE A 922 51.07 25.50 10.24
CA ILE A 922 51.93 24.86 11.24
C ILE A 922 52.86 23.88 10.53
N VAL A 923 54.06 24.35 10.20
CA VAL A 923 55.17 23.51 9.72
C VAL A 923 56.04 23.13 10.91
N PHE A 924 55.89 21.91 11.42
CA PHE A 924 56.86 21.36 12.37
C PHE A 924 58.15 20.97 11.64
N ILE A 925 59.18 21.81 11.77
CA ILE A 925 60.55 21.36 11.57
C ILE A 925 60.89 20.45 12.75
N ILE A 926 61.16 19.18 12.46
CA ILE A 926 61.61 18.19 13.44
C ILE A 926 62.97 18.62 14.00
N LYS A 927 63.16 18.45 15.31
CA LYS A 927 64.45 18.58 15.98
C LYS A 927 64.58 17.55 17.09
#